data_AF-A0A1H1R0Q5-F1
#
_entry.id   AF-A0A1H1R0Q5-F1
#
_cell.length_a   1.000
_cell.length_b   1.000
_cell.length_c   1.000
_cell.angle_alpha   90.00
_cell.angle_beta   90.00
_cell.angle_gamma   90.00
#
_symmetry.space_group_name_H-M   'P 1'
#
loop_
_entity.id
_entity.type
_entity.pdbx_description
1 polymer ?
#
loop_
_entity_poly.entity_id
_entity_poly.type
_entity_poly.pdbx_seq_one_letter_code
_entity_poly.pdbx_strand_id
1 'polypeptide(L)'
;MSHSQTPLPPSLAQRFPVLVVVGNHGQEADGLLARSARAVGQALRAHDLGVELVGSLEDAEVAFSAQPAYSCVILGWASCEQNLDKAQQVIRLMRRRTAQLPIMLGMSKAHHGQVPLAFIEEIDGFIWLPEDSPEFIAGRIAAAARRYLDTILPPFFGALVNFADTCEYSWHTPGHTGGTAFMKTAVGRSFLDFYGEQMLRSDLSVSVGELGSLNDHSGPVAAAERNAARVFGADYTFFSVGGSSASNQIILHSAVTDGDAVLVDRNCHKSLNYALNQSGAVPLYLRPRRNARGLIGPVPQGELTPEAVAQKLAESPLARDKKARPVLAVLTNSTYDGLCYNVQTTTRELSRSVDRIHYDEAWYAYARFNSLYEGRYGMHRGERHADDATVTVTHSTHKLLAALSQASMIHIRSGKVPVRPALFNEAFMMHTSTSPQYSIIASIDVSAKMMDDAGEYLTEDSIGEAIAFRQAMVRLGNEIRMREAQDWWFGVWQPDVVDGVPFGDIDPQRLRHGDAWVLRPGATWHGFGDLGADYCMLDPIKVTVLTPGMTLEGQMEGSGIPGPLVSCFLSSRGIVVEKTEPYSLLLLFSVGVTRGKWGSLVAGLLEFKRHYDANTPLDQVLPDLASDHPARYAGMGLRDLAEAMHQDMLATGMLHNMDAAFTLLPDPVSSPRETYARLVRGEVEQIPVRDMQDRTVAVQLVPYPPGIPLMMPGEKAGADKRAIIDYLLAMEAFDGHFPGFEHDNHGVEIHRDAQGHPVYMIYVVKQ
;
A
#
# COMPACT_ATOMS: atom_id res chain seq x y z
N MET A 1 -4.20 -0.65 29.55
CA MET A 1 -3.05 -0.57 28.62
C MET A 1 -2.01 -1.59 29.08
N SER A 2 -1.82 -2.68 28.33
CA SER A 2 -0.72 -3.61 28.54
C SER A 2 0.35 -3.28 27.51
N HIS A 3 1.08 -2.18 27.73
CA HIS A 3 2.27 -1.94 26.93
C HIS A 3 3.32 -2.97 27.36
N SER A 4 3.84 -3.74 26.40
CA SER A 4 4.99 -4.58 26.64
C SER A 4 6.11 -3.70 27.21
N GLN A 5 6.60 -4.00 28.41
CA GLN A 5 7.77 -3.34 28.99
C GLN A 5 8.99 -4.14 28.57
N THR A 6 9.29 -4.11 27.28
CA THR A 6 10.46 -4.82 26.75
C THR A 6 11.64 -3.87 26.77
N PRO A 7 12.67 -4.13 27.59
CA PRO A 7 13.77 -3.20 27.75
C PRO A 7 14.47 -2.92 26.43
N LEU A 8 14.73 -1.64 26.12
CA LEU A 8 15.61 -1.28 25.01
C LEU A 8 17.08 -1.47 25.45
N PRO A 9 17.91 -2.22 24.71
CA PRO A 9 19.32 -2.39 25.05
C PRO A 9 20.06 -1.05 25.15
N PRO A 10 21.03 -0.90 26.07
CA PRO A 10 21.77 0.36 26.25
C PRO A 10 22.41 0.88 24.95
N SER A 11 22.93 -0.01 24.10
CA SER A 11 23.55 0.31 22.82
C SER A 11 22.60 1.00 21.82
N LEU A 12 21.30 0.66 21.88
CA LEU A 12 20.26 1.32 21.09
C LEU A 12 19.71 2.56 21.80
N ALA A 13 19.57 2.52 23.12
CA ALA A 13 19.08 3.63 23.94
C ALA A 13 19.93 4.90 23.78
N GLN A 14 21.26 4.75 23.64
CA GLN A 14 22.19 5.87 23.42
C GLN A 14 21.91 6.68 22.13
N ARG A 15 21.15 6.12 21.19
CA ARG A 15 20.75 6.81 19.94
C ARG A 15 19.58 7.77 20.12
N PHE A 16 18.99 7.83 21.32
CA PHE A 16 17.87 8.70 21.65
C PHE A 16 18.35 9.78 22.62
N PRO A 17 18.84 10.93 22.14
CA PRO A 17 19.25 12.03 23.02
C PRO A 17 18.04 12.68 23.73
N VAL A 18 18.35 13.47 24.75
CA VAL A 18 17.42 14.43 25.35
C VAL A 18 17.48 15.73 24.55
N LEU A 19 16.34 16.18 24.02
CA LEU A 19 16.22 17.49 23.36
C LEU A 19 15.97 18.56 24.43
N VAL A 20 16.76 19.62 24.45
CA VAL A 20 16.58 20.73 25.38
C VAL A 20 16.45 22.04 24.59
N VAL A 21 15.30 22.69 24.75
CA VAL A 21 14.99 23.97 24.13
C VAL A 21 15.26 25.08 25.15
N VAL A 22 16.30 25.87 24.90
CA VAL A 22 16.66 27.01 25.76
C VAL A 22 16.68 28.27 24.92
N GLY A 23 15.85 29.25 25.27
CA GLY A 23 15.74 30.51 24.54
C GLY A 23 17.09 31.24 24.42
N ASN A 24 17.56 31.39 23.18
CA ASN A 24 18.80 32.10 22.87
C ASN A 24 18.50 33.59 22.71
N HIS A 25 18.27 34.31 23.82
CA HIS A 25 18.29 35.77 23.74
C HIS A 25 19.74 36.20 23.59
N GLY A 26 20.06 36.73 22.39
CA GLY A 26 21.37 37.30 22.10
C GLY A 26 21.82 38.22 23.24
N GLN A 27 22.97 37.84 23.83
CA GLN A 27 23.82 38.51 24.84
C GLN A 27 24.12 37.74 26.13
N GLU A 28 23.54 36.56 26.40
CA GLU A 28 23.95 35.75 27.58
C GLU A 28 24.23 34.27 27.27
N ALA A 29 25.24 34.01 26.44
CA ALA A 29 25.86 32.67 26.38
C ALA A 29 26.39 32.20 27.76
N ASP A 30 26.53 33.13 28.72
CA ASP A 30 27.01 32.95 30.08
C ASP A 30 25.97 33.18 31.20
N GLY A 31 24.67 33.24 30.85
CA GLY A 31 23.59 33.37 31.84
C GLY A 31 23.49 32.16 32.78
N LEU A 32 23.00 32.35 34.02
CA LEU A 32 22.87 31.29 35.03
C LEU A 32 22.06 30.09 34.50
N LEU A 33 21.02 30.33 33.72
CA LEU A 33 20.15 29.30 33.13
C LEU A 33 20.86 28.47 32.07
N ALA A 34 21.64 29.13 31.20
CA ALA A 34 22.44 28.43 30.20
C ALA A 34 23.52 27.57 30.88
N ARG A 35 24.12 28.05 31.98
CA ARG A 35 25.04 27.25 32.79
C ARG A 35 24.35 26.07 33.48
N SER A 36 23.18 26.27 34.09
CA SER A 36 22.40 25.18 34.70
C SER A 36 22.00 24.11 33.67
N ALA A 37 21.52 24.52 32.50
CA ALA A 37 21.17 23.60 31.43
C ALA A 37 22.40 22.82 30.92
N ARG A 38 23.56 23.46 30.78
CA ARG A 38 24.83 22.77 30.45
C ARG A 38 25.27 21.81 31.54
N ALA A 39 25.13 22.17 32.81
CA ALA A 39 25.47 21.31 33.95
C ALA A 39 24.56 20.08 34.01
N VAL A 40 23.24 20.25 33.84
CA VAL A 40 22.29 19.13 33.70
C VAL A 40 22.67 18.27 32.49
N GLY A 41 23.02 18.88 31.36
CA GLY A 41 23.46 18.16 30.17
C GLY A 41 24.73 17.34 30.39
N GLN A 42 25.67 17.85 31.19
CA GLN A 42 26.85 17.09 31.59
C GLN A 42 26.51 15.95 32.56
N ALA A 43 25.61 16.17 33.51
CA ALA A 43 25.14 15.12 34.43
C ALA A 43 24.36 14.02 33.69
N LEU A 44 23.59 14.35 32.65
CA LEU A 44 22.90 13.36 31.80
C LEU A 44 23.87 12.42 31.07
N ARG A 45 25.07 12.89 30.71
CA ARG A 45 26.09 12.02 30.11
C ARG A 45 26.59 10.94 31.06
N ALA A 46 26.50 11.16 32.38
CA ALA A 46 26.80 10.13 33.38
C ALA A 46 25.73 9.02 33.43
N HIS A 47 24.57 9.23 32.79
CA HIS A 47 23.51 8.25 32.58
C HIS A 47 23.48 7.71 31.13
N ASP A 48 24.56 7.88 30.37
CA ASP A 48 24.65 7.48 28.95
C ASP A 48 23.59 8.11 28.03
N LEU A 49 23.05 9.28 28.41
CA LEU A 49 22.10 10.03 27.60
C LEU A 49 22.81 11.17 26.87
N GLY A 50 22.74 11.13 25.54
CA GLY A 50 23.12 12.26 24.69
C GLY A 50 22.21 13.46 24.93
N VAL A 51 22.69 14.67 24.63
CA VAL A 51 21.91 15.90 24.80
C VAL A 51 22.06 16.76 23.55
N GLU A 52 20.93 17.17 23.00
CA GLU A 52 20.83 18.09 21.87
C GLU A 52 20.23 19.41 22.36
N LEU A 53 20.94 20.52 22.13
CA LEU A 53 20.53 21.85 22.54
C LEU A 53 20.05 22.64 21.31
N VAL A 54 18.83 23.17 21.38
CA VAL A 54 18.29 24.07 20.35
C VAL A 54 17.89 25.41 20.95
N GLY A 55 18.01 26.48 20.16
CA GLY A 55 17.91 27.87 20.65
C GLY A 55 16.50 28.47 20.63
N SER A 56 15.55 27.80 19.98
CA SER A 56 14.20 28.32 19.73
C SER A 56 13.17 27.19 19.59
N LEU A 57 11.88 27.54 19.67
CA LEU A 57 10.79 26.59 19.43
C LEU A 57 10.70 26.20 17.95
N GLU A 58 11.10 27.09 17.05
CA GLU A 58 11.20 26.84 15.61
C GLU A 58 12.27 25.79 15.31
N ASP A 59 13.47 25.92 15.90
CA ASP A 59 14.54 24.93 15.76
C ASP A 59 14.10 23.58 16.35
N ALA A 60 13.37 23.59 17.47
CA ALA A 60 12.83 22.37 18.07
C ALA A 60 11.82 21.68 17.14
N GLU A 61 10.93 22.43 16.49
CA GLU A 61 10.00 21.88 15.51
C GLU A 61 10.73 21.26 14.32
N VAL A 62 11.75 21.94 13.78
CA VAL A 62 12.55 21.45 12.65
C VAL A 62 13.32 20.19 13.04
N ALA A 63 14.02 20.20 14.18
CA ALA A 63 14.77 19.06 14.69
C ALA A 63 13.87 17.84 14.90
N PHE A 64 12.71 18.04 15.51
CA PHE A 64 11.75 16.97 15.77
C PHE A 64 11.04 16.48 14.50
N SER A 65 10.78 17.37 13.53
CA SER A 65 10.23 17.01 12.23
C SER A 65 11.22 16.17 11.41
N ALA A 66 12.51 16.50 11.49
CA ALA A 66 13.58 15.76 10.81
C ALA A 66 13.79 14.37 11.42
N GLN A 67 13.84 14.25 12.74
CA GLN A 67 14.06 12.98 13.44
C GLN A 67 13.31 12.97 14.78
N PRO A 68 12.36 12.03 15.00
CA PRO A 68 11.61 11.94 16.26
C PRO A 68 12.32 11.09 17.34
N ALA A 69 13.55 10.62 17.10
CA ALA A 69 14.27 9.71 17.98
C ALA A 69 14.89 10.44 19.19
N TYR A 70 14.05 10.92 20.10
CA TYR A 70 14.45 11.49 21.38
C TYR A 70 13.94 10.63 22.54
N SER A 71 14.64 10.65 23.68
CA SER A 71 14.23 9.92 24.88
C SER A 71 13.43 10.80 25.87
N CYS A 72 13.59 12.12 25.78
CA CYS A 72 12.88 13.13 26.56
C CYS A 72 13.05 14.50 25.89
N VAL A 73 12.07 15.39 26.04
CA VAL A 73 12.14 16.79 25.61
C VAL A 73 12.00 17.69 26.83
N ILE A 74 12.86 18.72 26.91
CA ILE A 74 12.78 19.76 27.92
C ILE A 74 12.51 21.09 27.23
N LEU A 75 11.34 21.67 27.47
CA LEU A 75 10.95 22.97 26.94
C LEU A 75 11.20 24.06 27.98
N GLY A 76 12.04 25.05 27.68
CA GLY A 76 12.21 26.21 28.55
C GLY A 76 10.96 27.08 28.58
N TRP A 77 10.35 27.27 29.76
CA TRP A 77 9.10 28.02 29.90
C TRP A 77 9.21 29.46 29.40
N ALA A 78 10.37 30.11 29.59
CA ALA A 78 10.60 31.46 29.09
C ALA A 78 10.41 31.57 27.56
N SER A 79 10.75 30.53 26.80
CA SER A 79 10.51 30.47 25.35
C SER A 79 9.04 30.18 25.04
N CYS A 80 8.40 29.32 25.83
CA CYS A 80 6.97 29.00 25.66
C CYS A 80 6.06 30.20 25.94
N GLU A 81 6.32 30.94 27.02
CA GLU A 81 5.50 32.10 27.43
C GLU A 81 5.54 33.24 26.39
N GLN A 82 6.63 33.36 25.64
CA GLN A 82 6.76 34.35 24.56
C GLN A 82 5.85 34.04 23.36
N ASN A 83 5.58 32.76 23.11
CA ASN A 83 4.74 32.33 22.01
C ASN A 83 4.02 31.02 22.37
N LEU A 84 2.94 31.17 23.14
CA LEU A 84 2.16 30.03 23.64
C LEU A 84 1.57 29.20 22.50
N ASP A 85 1.12 29.84 21.42
CA ASP A 85 0.55 29.15 20.25
C ASP A 85 1.59 28.26 19.58
N LYS A 86 2.80 28.78 19.36
CA LYS A 86 3.90 28.00 18.77
C LYS A 86 4.31 26.85 19.67
N ALA A 87 4.43 27.08 20.98
CA ALA A 87 4.78 26.03 21.91
C ALA A 87 3.72 24.91 21.95
N GLN A 88 2.43 25.25 21.90
CA GLN A 88 1.36 24.26 21.77
C GLN A 88 1.45 23.49 20.44
N GLN A 89 1.77 24.15 19.32
CA GLN A 89 1.97 23.47 18.04
C GLN A 89 3.10 22.43 18.10
N VAL A 90 4.24 22.79 18.72
CA VAL A 90 5.39 21.88 18.89
C VAL A 90 5.03 20.70 19.79
N ILE A 91 4.36 20.94 20.92
CA ILE A 91 3.91 19.88 21.82
C ILE A 91 2.93 18.94 21.10
N ARG A 92 1.95 19.48 20.37
CA ARG A 92 1.02 18.67 19.57
C ARG A 92 1.76 17.85 18.52
N LEU A 93 2.73 18.43 17.80
CA LEU A 93 3.55 17.69 16.85
C LEU A 93 4.27 16.51 17.53
N MET A 94 4.88 16.73 18.69
CA MET A 94 5.56 15.70 19.47
C MET A 94 4.59 14.60 19.89
N ARG A 95 3.42 14.96 20.45
CA ARG A 95 2.40 14.00 20.89
C ARG A 95 1.82 13.19 19.74
N ARG A 96 1.65 13.77 18.55
CA ARG A 96 1.12 13.07 17.37
C ARG A 96 2.09 12.07 16.75
N ARG A 97 3.41 12.27 16.88
CA ARG A 97 4.43 11.33 16.36
C ARG A 97 4.93 10.35 17.43
N THR A 98 4.95 10.77 18.68
CA THR A 98 5.48 10.01 19.82
C THR A 98 4.63 10.29 21.06
N ALA A 99 3.45 9.68 21.12
CA ALA A 99 2.45 9.95 22.16
C ALA A 99 3.02 9.87 23.59
N GLN A 100 3.91 8.91 23.83
CA GLN A 100 4.47 8.61 25.16
C GLN A 100 5.80 9.32 25.47
N LEU A 101 6.33 10.14 24.56
CA LEU A 101 7.61 10.84 24.77
C LEU A 101 7.51 11.78 25.98
N PRO A 102 8.38 11.68 27.00
CA PRO A 102 8.30 12.55 28.15
C PRO A 102 8.63 14.00 27.77
N ILE A 103 7.71 14.92 28.00
CA ILE A 103 7.89 16.37 27.80
C ILE A 103 7.95 17.04 29.17
N MET A 104 9.08 17.65 29.52
CA MET A 104 9.27 18.35 30.79
C MET A 104 9.38 19.86 30.55
N LEU A 105 8.89 20.67 31.50
CA LEU A 105 8.97 22.11 31.45
C LEU A 105 10.10 22.64 32.35
N GLY A 106 11.08 23.29 31.73
CA GLY A 106 12.21 23.93 32.41
C GLY A 106 11.85 25.34 32.89
N MET A 107 11.75 25.52 34.20
CA MET A 107 11.44 26.77 34.88
C MET A 107 12.71 27.51 35.31
N SER A 108 12.70 28.84 35.18
CA SER A 108 13.88 29.69 35.39
C SER A 108 13.70 30.81 36.42
N LYS A 109 12.46 31.21 36.69
CA LYS A 109 12.09 32.23 37.67
C LYS A 109 10.86 31.74 38.44
N ALA A 110 10.70 32.14 39.69
CA ALA A 110 9.47 31.97 40.46
C ALA A 110 8.28 32.83 39.94
N HIS A 111 8.35 33.38 38.72
CA HIS A 111 7.39 34.36 38.21
C HIS A 111 6.13 33.71 37.61
N HIS A 112 5.10 33.55 38.46
CA HIS A 112 3.75 34.16 38.37
C HIS A 112 2.91 34.16 37.06
N GLY A 113 3.31 33.47 35.99
CA GLY A 113 2.39 33.09 34.91
C GLY A 113 1.73 31.75 35.23
N GLN A 114 0.39 31.68 35.29
CA GLN A 114 -0.29 30.39 35.37
C GLN A 114 -0.02 29.64 34.05
N VAL A 115 0.79 28.57 34.10
CA VAL A 115 0.94 27.67 32.96
C VAL A 115 -0.47 27.23 32.56
N PRO A 116 -0.92 27.49 31.32
CA PRO A 116 -2.29 27.18 30.92
C PRO A 116 -2.58 25.69 31.12
N LEU A 117 -3.82 25.35 31.48
CA LEU A 117 -4.24 23.97 31.66
C LEU A 117 -3.89 23.09 30.46
N ALA A 118 -4.09 23.62 29.24
CA ALA A 118 -3.76 22.94 27.99
C ALA A 118 -2.27 22.55 27.84
N PHE A 119 -1.35 23.19 28.57
CA PHE A 119 0.05 22.74 28.66
C PHE A 119 0.22 21.66 29.72
N ILE A 120 -0.40 21.84 30.90
CA ILE A 120 -0.31 20.89 32.01
C ILE A 120 -0.84 19.50 31.60
N GLU A 121 -1.90 19.46 30.79
CA GLU A 121 -2.50 18.23 30.24
C GLU A 121 -1.56 17.47 29.29
N GLU A 122 -0.55 18.14 28.74
CA GLU A 122 0.31 17.62 27.67
C GLU A 122 1.77 17.46 28.09
N ILE A 123 2.14 17.77 29.34
CA ILE A 123 3.50 17.63 29.87
C ILE A 123 3.56 16.59 31.01
N ASP A 124 4.74 16.01 31.21
CA ASP A 124 4.99 14.94 32.17
C ASP A 124 5.63 15.44 33.47
N GLY A 125 6.09 16.69 33.51
CA GLY A 125 6.61 17.28 34.75
C GLY A 125 7.31 18.62 34.61
N PHE A 126 7.70 19.17 35.76
CA PHE A 126 8.43 20.42 35.89
C PHE A 126 9.85 20.18 36.41
N ILE A 127 10.79 21.00 35.90
CA ILE A 127 12.19 21.06 36.32
C ILE A 127 12.49 22.51 36.73
N TRP A 128 12.92 22.71 37.97
CA TRP A 128 13.35 24.02 38.47
C TRP A 128 14.87 24.14 38.39
N LEU A 129 15.36 24.67 37.27
CA LEU A 129 16.80 24.68 36.94
C LEU A 129 17.71 25.39 37.96
N PRO A 130 17.30 26.47 38.65
CA PRO A 130 18.17 27.17 39.62
C PRO A 130 18.13 26.61 41.05
N GLU A 131 17.11 25.82 41.40
CA GLU A 131 16.87 25.40 42.80
C GLU A 131 17.23 23.93 43.07
N ASP A 132 17.16 23.07 42.04
CA ASP A 132 17.55 21.66 42.14
C ASP A 132 19.01 21.45 41.72
N SER A 133 19.66 20.40 42.27
CA SER A 133 21.00 20.02 41.82
C SER A 133 20.96 19.42 40.41
N PRO A 134 21.98 19.69 39.57
CA PRO A 134 22.06 19.09 38.23
C PRO A 134 21.95 17.56 38.22
N GLU A 135 22.51 16.89 39.23
CA GLU A 135 22.48 15.43 39.37
C GLU A 135 21.07 14.91 39.67
N PHE A 136 20.31 15.59 40.52
CA PHE A 136 18.94 15.20 40.84
C PHE A 136 18.03 15.39 39.63
N ILE A 137 18.16 16.53 38.93
CA ILE A 137 17.43 16.80 37.69
C ILE A 137 17.75 15.72 36.64
N ALA A 138 19.03 15.44 36.40
CA ALA A 138 19.48 14.43 35.45
C ALA A 138 18.94 13.04 35.80
N GLY A 139 18.95 12.65 37.08
CA GLY A 139 18.37 11.38 37.54
C GLY A 139 16.86 11.27 37.27
N ARG A 140 16.10 12.36 37.45
CA ARG A 140 14.66 12.41 37.13
C ARG A 140 14.39 12.27 35.63
N ILE A 141 15.15 13.00 34.80
CA ILE A 141 15.08 12.91 33.35
C ILE A 141 15.45 11.50 32.90
N ALA A 142 16.54 10.94 33.40
CA ALA A 142 16.98 9.60 33.05
C ALA A 142 15.95 8.53 33.41
N ALA A 143 15.30 8.64 34.57
CA ALA A 143 14.22 7.74 34.97
C ALA A 143 12.99 7.84 34.04
N ALA A 144 12.61 9.05 33.63
CA ALA A 144 11.51 9.25 32.68
C ALA A 144 11.85 8.73 31.28
N ALA A 145 13.05 9.07 30.79
CA ALA A 145 13.60 8.59 29.54
C ALA A 145 13.60 7.06 29.50
N ARG A 146 14.11 6.39 30.56
CA ARG A 146 14.15 4.93 30.61
C ARG A 146 12.75 4.31 30.53
N ARG A 147 11.78 4.84 31.29
CA ARG A 147 10.39 4.36 31.24
C ARG A 147 9.80 4.44 29.83
N TYR A 148 10.11 5.49 29.08
CA TYR A 148 9.67 5.64 27.70
C TYR A 148 10.41 4.71 26.74
N LEU A 149 11.75 4.61 26.86
CA LEU A 149 12.54 3.73 25.98
C LEU A 149 12.11 2.26 26.11
N ASP A 150 11.65 1.84 27.29
CA ASP A 150 11.11 0.50 27.54
C ASP A 150 9.72 0.25 26.91
N THR A 151 9.09 1.25 26.28
CA THR A 151 7.82 1.11 25.52
C THR A 151 8.00 1.18 24.00
N ILE A 152 9.21 1.43 23.51
CA ILE A 152 9.49 1.57 22.07
C ILE A 152 9.37 0.23 21.36
N LEU A 153 9.92 -0.84 21.94
CA LEU A 153 9.99 -2.15 21.29
C LEU A 153 8.65 -2.89 21.42
N PRO A 154 8.04 -3.33 20.30
CA PRO A 154 6.87 -4.19 20.36
C PRO A 154 7.24 -5.64 20.74
N PRO A 155 6.26 -6.49 21.08
CA PRO A 155 6.52 -7.74 21.79
C PRO A 155 7.51 -8.70 21.12
N PHE A 156 7.36 -8.97 19.82
CA PHE A 156 8.20 -9.93 19.10
C PHE A 156 9.55 -9.31 18.72
N PHE A 157 9.54 -8.10 18.14
CA PHE A 157 10.80 -7.44 17.77
C PHE A 157 11.66 -7.16 19.01
N GLY A 158 11.05 -6.78 20.13
CA GLY A 158 11.77 -6.55 21.37
C GLY A 158 12.39 -7.82 21.95
N ALA A 159 11.69 -8.95 21.90
CA ALA A 159 12.25 -10.24 22.30
C ALA A 159 13.42 -10.63 21.38
N LEU A 160 13.29 -10.43 20.07
CA LEU A 160 14.33 -10.72 19.08
C LEU A 160 15.59 -9.87 19.29
N VAL A 161 15.42 -8.57 19.56
CA VAL A 161 16.52 -7.64 19.87
C VAL A 161 17.25 -8.06 21.15
N ASN A 162 16.51 -8.39 22.21
CA ASN A 162 17.10 -8.79 23.47
C ASN A 162 17.83 -10.13 23.38
N PHE A 163 17.30 -11.09 22.63
CA PHE A 163 18.00 -12.35 22.35
C PHE A 163 19.28 -12.13 21.53
N ALA A 164 19.22 -11.30 20.48
CA ALA A 164 20.39 -11.04 19.64
C ALA A 164 21.56 -10.43 20.43
N ASP A 165 21.27 -9.65 21.48
CA ASP A 165 22.24 -8.98 22.36
C ASP A 165 22.99 -9.94 23.31
N THR A 166 22.41 -11.10 23.66
CA THR A 166 23.04 -12.05 24.63
C THR A 166 24.26 -12.79 24.09
N CYS A 167 24.52 -12.75 22.77
CA CYS A 167 25.71 -13.32 22.14
C CYS A 167 25.93 -14.83 22.36
N GLU A 168 24.86 -15.61 22.44
CA GLU A 168 24.95 -17.06 22.69
C GLU A 168 25.43 -17.87 21.47
N TYR A 169 26.17 -18.96 21.74
CA TYR A 169 26.58 -19.93 20.72
C TYR A 169 25.45 -20.92 20.43
N SER A 170 24.96 -20.92 19.18
CA SER A 170 23.89 -21.80 18.72
C SER A 170 24.42 -23.10 18.11
N TRP A 171 23.83 -24.23 18.51
CA TRP A 171 24.05 -25.57 17.91
C TRP A 171 22.82 -26.06 17.13
N HIS A 172 22.01 -25.13 16.63
CA HIS A 172 20.76 -25.39 15.93
C HIS A 172 20.73 -24.68 14.56
N THR A 173 19.67 -24.88 13.79
CA THR A 173 19.43 -24.17 12.53
C THR A 173 19.11 -22.69 12.77
N PRO A 174 19.41 -21.79 11.81
CA PRO A 174 19.99 -22.06 10.48
C PRO A 174 21.49 -22.34 10.47
N GLY A 175 21.96 -23.09 9.47
CA GLY A 175 23.35 -23.58 9.39
C GLY A 175 24.43 -22.50 9.22
N HIS A 176 24.05 -21.24 8.96
CA HIS A 176 25.00 -20.13 8.95
C HIS A 176 25.39 -19.65 10.35
N THR A 177 24.67 -20.07 11.40
CA THR A 177 24.96 -19.80 12.82
C THR A 177 25.28 -18.34 13.11
N GLY A 178 24.27 -17.48 12.91
CA GLY A 178 24.42 -16.02 13.10
C GLY A 178 25.32 -15.33 12.08
N GLY A 179 25.72 -16.03 11.01
CA GLY A 179 26.55 -15.49 9.93
C GLY A 179 27.98 -16.05 9.90
N THR A 180 28.36 -16.83 10.92
CA THR A 180 29.68 -17.48 11.05
C THR A 180 30.08 -18.29 9.81
N ALA A 181 29.14 -18.96 9.13
CA ALA A 181 29.47 -19.71 7.91
C ALA A 181 29.89 -18.80 6.75
N PHE A 182 29.30 -17.60 6.62
CA PHE A 182 29.63 -16.64 5.57
C PHE A 182 31.05 -16.11 5.70
N MET A 183 31.60 -16.05 6.92
CA MET A 183 32.99 -15.66 7.18
C MET A 183 34.04 -16.57 6.54
N LYS A 184 33.65 -17.76 6.07
CA LYS A 184 34.59 -18.79 5.58
C LYS A 184 35.05 -18.59 4.14
N THR A 185 34.44 -17.68 3.38
CA THR A 185 34.82 -17.40 1.97
C THR A 185 34.77 -15.91 1.68
N ALA A 186 35.50 -15.44 0.67
CA ALA A 186 35.48 -14.03 0.28
C ALA A 186 34.08 -13.55 -0.13
N VAL A 187 33.36 -14.35 -0.94
CA VAL A 187 31.98 -14.03 -1.34
C VAL A 187 31.03 -13.99 -0.14
N GLY A 188 31.18 -14.92 0.81
CA GLY A 188 30.38 -14.91 2.03
C GLY A 188 30.70 -13.70 2.92
N ARG A 189 31.98 -13.30 3.02
CA ARG A 189 32.35 -12.10 3.77
C ARG A 189 31.72 -10.85 3.15
N SER A 190 31.75 -10.71 1.83
CA SER A 190 31.04 -9.62 1.13
C SER A 190 29.53 -9.65 1.38
N PHE A 191 28.91 -10.83 1.43
CA PHE A 191 27.49 -10.96 1.77
C PHE A 191 27.19 -10.49 3.21
N LEU A 192 28.01 -10.89 4.17
CA LEU A 192 27.89 -10.46 5.57
C LEU A 192 28.10 -8.95 5.72
N ASP A 193 29.11 -8.38 5.04
CA ASP A 193 29.39 -6.95 5.09
C ASP A 193 28.27 -6.12 4.44
N PHE A 194 27.61 -6.65 3.41
CA PHE A 194 26.48 -5.99 2.75
C PHE A 194 25.20 -6.00 3.59
N TYR A 195 24.80 -7.16 4.13
CA TYR A 195 23.56 -7.28 4.91
C TYR A 195 23.72 -6.87 6.38
N GLY A 196 24.92 -6.98 6.93
CA GLY A 196 25.23 -6.73 8.33
C GLY A 196 24.96 -7.94 9.24
N GLU A 197 25.74 -8.02 10.31
CA GLU A 197 25.71 -9.14 11.26
C GLU A 197 24.37 -9.24 12.02
N GLN A 198 23.75 -8.11 12.37
CA GLN A 198 22.52 -8.09 13.16
C GLN A 198 21.35 -8.82 12.48
N MET A 199 21.20 -8.64 11.16
CA MET A 199 20.18 -9.35 10.38
C MET A 199 20.42 -10.87 10.44
N LEU A 200 21.66 -11.30 10.27
CA LEU A 200 22.03 -12.72 10.30
C LEU A 200 21.92 -13.34 11.71
N ARG A 201 22.18 -12.56 12.76
CA ARG A 201 21.98 -12.99 14.15
C ARG A 201 20.50 -13.12 14.52
N SER A 202 19.64 -12.33 13.88
CA SER A 202 18.19 -12.41 14.04
C SER A 202 17.52 -13.49 13.16
N ASP A 203 18.26 -14.12 12.24
CA ASP A 203 17.78 -15.24 11.44
C ASP A 203 17.86 -16.54 12.26
N LEU A 204 16.77 -16.82 12.97
CA LEU A 204 16.67 -17.88 13.97
C LEU A 204 15.60 -18.91 13.59
N SER A 205 15.52 -19.99 14.37
CA SER A 205 14.50 -21.01 14.21
C SER A 205 13.71 -21.20 15.51
N VAL A 206 12.64 -21.99 15.43
CA VAL A 206 11.81 -22.41 16.58
C VAL A 206 12.61 -23.11 17.69
N SER A 207 13.86 -23.50 17.42
CA SER A 207 14.80 -23.99 18.44
C SER A 207 15.04 -22.98 19.57
N VAL A 208 14.85 -21.68 19.30
CA VAL A 208 14.91 -20.60 20.30
C VAL A 208 13.54 -20.46 20.97
N GLY A 209 13.26 -21.32 21.95
CA GLY A 209 11.93 -21.44 22.56
C GLY A 209 11.39 -20.16 23.23
N GLU A 210 12.25 -19.24 23.64
CA GLU A 210 11.85 -17.95 24.23
C GLU A 210 11.15 -16.99 23.24
N LEU A 211 11.37 -17.16 21.93
CA LEU A 211 10.72 -16.37 20.88
C LEU A 211 9.35 -16.94 20.49
N GLY A 212 8.99 -18.13 20.99
CA GLY A 212 7.78 -18.84 20.61
C GLY A 212 7.82 -19.37 19.19
N SER A 213 6.65 -19.55 18.59
CA SER A 213 6.48 -20.15 17.27
C SER A 213 5.35 -19.47 16.51
N LEU A 214 5.59 -19.15 15.24
CA LEU A 214 4.59 -18.59 14.34
C LEU A 214 3.45 -19.57 14.07
N ASN A 215 3.79 -20.84 13.80
CA ASN A 215 2.81 -21.87 13.46
C ASN A 215 1.97 -22.32 14.68
N ASP A 216 2.48 -22.11 15.90
CA ASP A 216 1.75 -22.43 17.13
C ASP A 216 1.07 -21.20 17.75
N HIS A 217 1.26 -20.00 17.17
CA HIS A 217 0.79 -18.73 17.72
C HIS A 217 1.12 -18.59 19.22
N SER A 218 2.39 -18.77 19.57
CA SER A 218 2.86 -18.88 20.95
C SER A 218 3.92 -17.83 21.32
N GLY A 219 4.12 -17.62 22.62
CA GLY A 219 5.15 -16.72 23.14
C GLY A 219 5.01 -15.26 22.66
N PRO A 220 6.14 -14.57 22.39
CA PRO A 220 6.17 -13.21 21.83
C PRO A 220 5.40 -13.05 20.51
N VAL A 221 5.36 -14.07 19.63
CA VAL A 221 4.57 -14.00 18.39
C VAL A 221 3.08 -13.83 18.70
N ALA A 222 2.54 -14.63 19.62
CA ALA A 222 1.14 -14.53 20.05
C ALA A 222 0.83 -13.15 20.66
N ALA A 223 1.79 -12.57 21.38
CA ALA A 223 1.64 -11.24 21.97
C ALA A 223 1.63 -10.15 20.89
N ALA A 224 2.47 -10.27 19.86
CA ALA A 224 2.49 -9.38 18.71
C ALA A 224 1.18 -9.48 17.89
N GLU A 225 0.68 -10.67 17.64
CA GLU A 225 -0.60 -10.90 16.96
C GLU A 225 -1.79 -10.31 17.72
N ARG A 226 -1.85 -10.49 19.05
CA ARG A 226 -2.86 -9.83 19.90
C ARG A 226 -2.73 -8.32 19.90
N ASN A 227 -1.50 -7.79 19.90
CA ASN A 227 -1.27 -6.36 19.82
C ASN A 227 -1.76 -5.81 18.48
N ALA A 228 -1.41 -6.44 17.36
CA ALA A 228 -1.89 -6.07 16.04
C ALA A 228 -3.43 -6.16 15.94
N ALA A 229 -4.06 -7.20 16.49
CA ALA A 229 -5.53 -7.30 16.54
C ALA A 229 -6.16 -6.08 17.24
N ARG A 230 -5.62 -5.64 18.38
CA ARG A 230 -6.07 -4.42 19.06
C ARG A 230 -5.90 -3.18 18.18
N VAL A 231 -4.71 -2.99 17.60
CA VAL A 231 -4.37 -1.82 16.78
C VAL A 231 -5.29 -1.72 15.55
N PHE A 232 -5.46 -2.84 14.85
CA PHE A 232 -6.25 -2.93 13.62
C PHE A 232 -7.75 -3.17 13.87
N GLY A 233 -8.19 -3.32 15.14
CA GLY A 233 -9.61 -3.47 15.49
C GLY A 233 -10.23 -4.82 15.14
N ALA A 234 -9.41 -5.86 15.06
CA ALA A 234 -9.82 -7.22 14.78
C ALA A 234 -10.03 -8.02 16.08
N ASP A 235 -10.85 -9.07 16.02
CA ASP A 235 -10.96 -10.03 17.12
C ASP A 235 -9.73 -10.96 17.16
N TYR A 236 -9.24 -11.35 15.98
CA TYR A 236 -8.01 -12.12 15.81
C TYR A 236 -7.16 -11.53 14.69
N THR A 237 -5.86 -11.68 14.80
CA THR A 237 -4.91 -11.36 13.73
C THR A 237 -3.86 -12.46 13.63
N PHE A 238 -3.55 -12.86 12.41
CA PHE A 238 -2.52 -13.86 12.11
C PHE A 238 -1.43 -13.21 11.24
N PHE A 239 -0.17 -13.42 11.58
CA PHE A 239 0.95 -12.92 10.78
C PHE A 239 1.32 -13.92 9.69
N SER A 240 1.47 -13.47 8.45
CA SER A 240 1.84 -14.30 7.30
C SER A 240 3.15 -13.81 6.69
N VAL A 241 4.05 -14.76 6.41
CA VAL A 241 5.34 -14.52 5.72
C VAL A 241 5.32 -14.94 4.25
N GLY A 242 4.14 -15.34 3.73
CA GLY A 242 3.93 -15.70 2.31
C GLY A 242 3.26 -14.57 1.50
N GLY A 243 3.19 -13.36 2.06
CA GLY A 243 2.44 -12.23 1.54
C GLY A 243 0.93 -12.49 1.55
N SER A 244 0.15 -11.49 1.10
CA SER A 244 -1.31 -11.65 0.96
C SER A 244 -1.70 -12.73 -0.05
N SER A 245 -0.75 -13.19 -0.88
CA SER A 245 -0.97 -14.35 -1.75
C SER A 245 -1.25 -15.62 -0.95
N ALA A 246 -0.39 -15.94 0.02
CA ALA A 246 -0.64 -17.05 0.95
C ALA A 246 -1.84 -16.75 1.86
N SER A 247 -1.99 -15.51 2.33
CA SER A 247 -3.10 -15.13 3.21
C SER A 247 -4.48 -15.38 2.57
N ASN A 248 -4.65 -15.04 1.29
CA ASN A 248 -5.88 -15.31 0.55
C ASN A 248 -6.14 -16.82 0.40
N GLN A 249 -5.09 -17.63 0.19
CA GLN A 249 -5.19 -19.09 0.11
C GLN A 249 -5.55 -19.72 1.46
N ILE A 250 -5.00 -19.22 2.57
CA ILE A 250 -5.33 -19.63 3.94
C ILE A 250 -6.83 -19.38 4.20
N ILE A 251 -7.31 -18.18 3.88
CA ILE A 251 -8.72 -17.82 4.12
C ILE A 251 -9.65 -18.71 3.31
N LEU A 252 -9.38 -18.92 2.02
CA LEU A 252 -10.20 -19.80 1.19
C LEU A 252 -10.19 -21.24 1.71
N HIS A 253 -9.02 -21.83 1.99
CA HIS A 253 -8.94 -23.20 2.52
C HIS A 253 -9.55 -23.35 3.92
N SER A 254 -9.62 -22.28 4.71
CA SER A 254 -10.28 -22.32 6.02
C SER A 254 -11.82 -22.44 5.94
N ALA A 255 -12.41 -22.16 4.76
CA ALA A 255 -13.86 -21.98 4.63
C ALA A 255 -14.50 -22.71 3.44
N VAL A 256 -13.73 -23.11 2.42
CA VAL A 256 -14.24 -23.56 1.12
C VAL A 256 -13.76 -24.98 0.80
N THR A 257 -14.69 -25.83 0.34
CA THR A 257 -14.43 -27.21 -0.10
C THR A 257 -14.77 -27.43 -1.58
N ASP A 258 -14.47 -28.62 -2.08
CA ASP A 258 -14.68 -28.98 -3.49
C ASP A 258 -16.17 -28.91 -3.86
N GLY A 259 -16.49 -28.11 -4.88
CA GLY A 259 -17.86 -27.90 -5.36
C GLY A 259 -18.65 -26.80 -4.66
N ASP A 260 -18.12 -26.19 -3.60
CA ASP A 260 -18.78 -25.06 -2.93
C ASP A 260 -18.84 -23.82 -3.84
N ALA A 261 -19.98 -23.14 -3.87
CA ALA A 261 -20.14 -21.89 -4.58
C ALA A 261 -19.49 -20.72 -3.82
N VAL A 262 -18.68 -19.92 -4.50
CA VAL A 262 -18.01 -18.73 -3.95
C VAL A 262 -18.30 -17.53 -4.81
N LEU A 263 -18.78 -16.44 -4.22
CA LEU A 263 -18.91 -15.16 -4.91
C LEU A 263 -17.55 -14.48 -4.96
N VAL A 264 -17.08 -14.10 -6.14
CA VAL A 264 -15.73 -13.56 -6.32
C VAL A 264 -15.78 -12.33 -7.21
N ASP A 265 -15.19 -11.23 -6.76
CA ASP A 265 -14.92 -10.07 -7.61
C ASP A 265 -14.13 -10.49 -8.85
N ARG A 266 -14.61 -10.17 -10.06
CA ARG A 266 -13.84 -10.42 -11.29
C ARG A 266 -12.54 -9.60 -11.30
N ASN A 267 -12.51 -8.48 -10.59
CA ASN A 267 -11.31 -7.71 -10.28
C ASN A 267 -10.58 -8.27 -9.03
N CYS A 268 -10.26 -9.57 -9.03
CA CYS A 268 -9.51 -10.19 -7.95
C CYS A 268 -8.04 -10.41 -8.33
N HIS A 269 -7.17 -10.38 -7.32
CA HIS A 269 -5.76 -10.68 -7.50
C HIS A 269 -5.55 -12.16 -7.88
N LYS A 270 -4.53 -12.44 -8.69
CA LYS A 270 -4.19 -13.80 -9.18
C LYS A 270 -4.11 -14.88 -8.07
N SER A 271 -3.80 -14.50 -6.83
CA SER A 271 -3.76 -15.45 -5.70
C SER A 271 -5.13 -16.03 -5.35
N LEU A 272 -6.21 -15.27 -5.50
CA LEU A 272 -7.57 -15.76 -5.27
C LEU A 272 -7.95 -16.80 -6.32
N ASN A 273 -7.50 -16.62 -7.56
CA ASN A 273 -7.69 -17.62 -8.62
C ASN A 273 -6.98 -18.93 -8.31
N TYR A 274 -5.72 -18.85 -7.86
CA TYR A 274 -4.99 -20.03 -7.41
C TYR A 274 -5.68 -20.69 -6.23
N ALA A 275 -6.23 -19.91 -5.29
CA ALA A 275 -6.97 -20.44 -4.16
C ALA A 275 -8.27 -21.16 -4.59
N LEU A 276 -9.03 -20.61 -5.54
CA LEU A 276 -10.22 -21.26 -6.11
C LEU A 276 -9.88 -22.59 -6.80
N ASN A 277 -8.76 -22.63 -7.52
CA ASN A 277 -8.25 -23.85 -8.14
C ASN A 277 -7.89 -24.90 -7.07
N GLN A 278 -7.11 -24.53 -6.06
CA GLN A 278 -6.67 -25.45 -5.00
C GLN A 278 -7.84 -26.00 -4.17
N SER A 279 -8.84 -25.15 -3.86
CA SER A 279 -10.00 -25.56 -3.07
C SER A 279 -11.01 -26.39 -3.89
N GLY A 280 -11.04 -26.21 -5.21
CA GLY A 280 -12.07 -26.78 -6.08
C GLY A 280 -13.40 -26.04 -6.03
N ALA A 281 -13.36 -24.75 -5.67
CA ALA A 281 -14.54 -23.91 -5.60
C ALA A 281 -15.20 -23.74 -6.99
N VAL A 282 -16.51 -23.50 -6.96
CA VAL A 282 -17.28 -23.02 -8.10
C VAL A 282 -17.37 -21.49 -8.03
N PRO A 283 -16.61 -20.75 -8.86
CA PRO A 283 -16.65 -19.29 -8.83
C PRO A 283 -17.94 -18.74 -9.45
N LEU A 284 -18.55 -17.79 -8.77
CA LEU A 284 -19.66 -16.96 -9.23
C LEU A 284 -19.16 -15.51 -9.29
N TYR A 285 -18.90 -15.00 -10.50
CA TYR A 285 -18.24 -13.70 -10.64
C TYR A 285 -19.18 -12.53 -10.39
N LEU A 286 -18.74 -11.60 -9.54
CA LEU A 286 -19.29 -10.26 -9.38
C LEU A 286 -18.67 -9.35 -10.44
N ARG A 287 -19.50 -8.60 -11.17
CA ARG A 287 -19.05 -7.78 -12.30
C ARG A 287 -18.79 -6.34 -11.86
N PRO A 288 -17.53 -5.86 -11.83
CA PRO A 288 -17.23 -4.45 -11.59
C PRO A 288 -17.73 -3.58 -12.75
N ARG A 289 -18.04 -2.31 -12.48
CA ARG A 289 -18.20 -1.32 -13.56
C ARG A 289 -16.84 -0.99 -14.18
N ARG A 290 -16.87 -0.39 -15.36
CA ARG A 290 -15.74 0.31 -15.97
C ARG A 290 -16.18 1.70 -16.36
N ASN A 291 -15.22 2.63 -16.44
CA ASN A 291 -15.46 3.90 -17.10
C ASN A 291 -14.86 3.88 -18.49
N ALA A 292 -15.25 4.86 -19.31
CA ALA A 292 -14.84 4.95 -20.70
C ALA A 292 -13.32 5.15 -20.90
N ARG A 293 -12.57 5.41 -19.81
CA ARG A 293 -11.11 5.51 -19.82
C ARG A 293 -10.40 4.18 -19.57
N GLY A 294 -11.15 3.12 -19.32
CA GLY A 294 -10.62 1.79 -19.06
C GLY A 294 -10.28 1.50 -17.60
N LEU A 295 -10.57 2.44 -16.68
CA LEU A 295 -10.37 2.22 -15.24
C LEU A 295 -11.43 1.24 -14.72
N ILE A 296 -10.98 0.32 -13.86
CA ILE A 296 -11.87 -0.63 -13.18
C ILE A 296 -12.58 0.08 -12.03
N GLY A 297 -13.91 0.10 -12.11
CA GLY A 297 -14.82 0.63 -11.12
C GLY A 297 -15.21 -0.37 -10.03
N PRO A 298 -16.11 0.03 -9.12
CA PRO A 298 -16.61 -0.85 -8.10
C PRO A 298 -17.64 -1.83 -8.66
N VAL A 299 -17.81 -2.98 -8.00
CA VAL A 299 -18.97 -3.86 -8.15
C VAL A 299 -20.22 -3.08 -7.73
N PRO A 300 -21.23 -2.89 -8.62
CA PRO A 300 -22.47 -2.22 -8.26
C PRO A 300 -23.20 -2.89 -7.10
N GLN A 301 -23.90 -2.12 -6.26
CA GLN A 301 -24.71 -2.68 -5.17
C GLN A 301 -25.74 -3.72 -5.67
N GLY A 302 -26.30 -3.53 -6.88
CA GLY A 302 -27.24 -4.46 -7.50
C GLY A 302 -26.67 -5.85 -7.78
N GLU A 303 -25.34 -6.01 -7.89
CA GLU A 303 -24.70 -7.32 -8.06
C GLU A 303 -24.57 -8.09 -6.72
N LEU A 304 -24.79 -7.42 -5.59
CA LEU A 304 -24.64 -8.00 -4.24
C LEU A 304 -25.96 -8.52 -3.65
N THR A 305 -27.09 -8.28 -4.32
CA THR A 305 -28.41 -8.62 -3.78
C THR A 305 -28.67 -10.13 -3.80
N PRO A 306 -29.53 -10.66 -2.90
CA PRO A 306 -29.91 -12.07 -2.92
C PRO A 306 -30.45 -12.55 -4.27
N GLU A 307 -31.20 -11.70 -4.98
CA GLU A 307 -31.78 -12.02 -6.28
C GLU A 307 -30.67 -12.19 -7.33
N ALA A 308 -29.70 -11.27 -7.38
CA ALA A 308 -28.57 -11.36 -8.30
C ALA A 308 -27.68 -12.57 -8.02
N VAL A 309 -27.43 -12.87 -6.74
CA VAL A 309 -26.67 -14.04 -6.30
C VAL A 309 -27.37 -15.34 -6.71
N ALA A 310 -28.68 -15.44 -6.45
CA ALA A 310 -29.47 -16.61 -6.82
C ALA A 310 -29.50 -16.83 -8.35
N GLN A 311 -29.61 -15.74 -9.12
CA GLN A 311 -29.55 -15.80 -10.57
C GLN A 311 -28.20 -16.34 -11.07
N LYS A 312 -27.08 -15.80 -10.58
CA LYS A 312 -25.73 -16.27 -10.94
C LYS A 312 -25.53 -17.76 -10.66
N LEU A 313 -26.01 -18.22 -9.51
CA LEU A 313 -25.92 -19.63 -9.14
C LEU A 313 -26.76 -20.51 -10.06
N ALA A 314 -27.99 -20.08 -10.38
CA ALA A 314 -28.90 -20.82 -11.27
C ALA A 314 -28.32 -20.95 -12.69
N GLU A 315 -27.70 -19.88 -13.20
CA GLU A 315 -27.12 -19.80 -14.55
C GLU A 315 -25.74 -20.47 -14.67
N SER A 316 -24.97 -20.60 -13.58
CA SER A 316 -23.60 -21.14 -13.63
C SER A 316 -23.58 -22.61 -14.05
N PRO A 317 -22.97 -23.02 -15.17
CA PRO A 317 -22.93 -24.43 -15.58
C PRO A 317 -22.09 -25.31 -14.65
N LEU A 318 -21.21 -24.71 -13.85
CA LEU A 318 -20.30 -25.41 -12.94
C LEU A 318 -20.97 -25.78 -11.60
N ALA A 319 -22.02 -25.07 -11.20
CA ALA A 319 -22.72 -25.33 -9.94
C ALA A 319 -23.58 -26.60 -10.04
N ARG A 320 -23.31 -27.61 -9.20
CA ARG A 320 -24.11 -28.84 -9.14
C ARG A 320 -25.44 -28.63 -8.42
N ASP A 321 -25.41 -27.94 -7.28
CA ASP A 321 -26.60 -27.54 -6.53
C ASP A 321 -26.94 -26.07 -6.79
N LYS A 322 -27.99 -25.84 -7.58
CA LYS A 322 -28.48 -24.50 -7.96
C LYS A 322 -29.19 -23.75 -6.83
N LYS A 323 -29.37 -24.38 -5.67
CA LYS A 323 -30.02 -23.80 -4.48
C LYS A 323 -29.06 -23.70 -3.30
N ALA A 324 -27.82 -24.14 -3.45
CA ALA A 324 -26.80 -24.03 -2.42
C ALA A 324 -26.56 -22.56 -2.07
N ARG A 325 -26.36 -22.28 -0.79
CA ARG A 325 -25.95 -20.95 -0.35
C ARG A 325 -24.44 -20.80 -0.60
N PRO A 326 -23.96 -19.74 -1.27
CA PRO A 326 -22.53 -19.53 -1.41
C PRO A 326 -21.84 -19.42 -0.04
N VAL A 327 -20.68 -20.05 0.10
CA VAL A 327 -20.01 -20.22 1.40
C VAL A 327 -19.16 -19.00 1.80
N LEU A 328 -18.72 -18.23 0.80
CA LEU A 328 -17.84 -17.08 0.94
C LEU A 328 -18.11 -16.08 -0.19
N ALA A 329 -18.07 -14.79 0.14
CA ALA A 329 -17.95 -13.71 -0.85
C ALA A 329 -16.58 -13.03 -0.72
N VAL A 330 -15.95 -12.70 -1.85
CA VAL A 330 -14.66 -12.01 -1.91
C VAL A 330 -14.81 -10.71 -2.69
N LEU A 331 -14.37 -9.60 -2.10
CA LEU A 331 -14.31 -8.27 -2.71
C LEU A 331 -12.93 -7.66 -2.53
N THR A 332 -12.38 -7.06 -3.58
CA THR A 332 -11.09 -6.32 -3.49
C THR A 332 -11.37 -4.89 -3.02
N ASN A 333 -10.87 -4.47 -1.86
CA ASN A 333 -11.12 -3.13 -1.30
C ASN A 333 -9.85 -2.49 -0.69
N SER A 334 -9.37 -1.35 -1.17
CA SER A 334 -9.80 -0.63 -2.37
C SER A 334 -9.40 -1.35 -3.65
N THR A 335 -9.98 -0.91 -4.77
CA THR A 335 -9.44 -1.28 -6.09
C THR A 335 -8.00 -0.78 -6.23
N TYR A 336 -7.28 -1.28 -7.24
CA TYR A 336 -5.90 -0.86 -7.50
C TYR A 336 -5.78 0.67 -7.67
N ASP A 337 -6.71 1.28 -8.41
CA ASP A 337 -6.79 2.72 -8.67
C ASP A 337 -7.40 3.54 -7.52
N GLY A 338 -7.66 2.92 -6.36
CA GLY A 338 -8.05 3.62 -5.15
C GLY A 338 -9.54 3.84 -4.95
N LEU A 339 -10.41 3.00 -5.52
CA LEU A 339 -11.84 3.08 -5.24
C LEU A 339 -12.18 2.29 -3.99
N CYS A 340 -12.65 2.99 -2.95
CA CYS A 340 -12.95 2.43 -1.64
C CYS A 340 -14.46 2.32 -1.43
N TYR A 341 -14.94 1.09 -1.20
CA TYR A 341 -16.36 0.82 -0.98
C TYR A 341 -16.84 1.35 0.37
N ASN A 342 -18.12 1.69 0.48
CA ASN A 342 -18.80 1.73 1.77
C ASN A 342 -18.97 0.27 2.26
N VAL A 343 -18.06 -0.16 3.13
CA VAL A 343 -17.96 -1.55 3.58
C VAL A 343 -19.14 -1.95 4.45
N GLN A 344 -19.71 -1.01 5.20
CA GLN A 344 -20.94 -1.27 5.98
C GLN A 344 -22.11 -1.64 5.05
N THR A 345 -22.23 -0.93 3.93
CA THR A 345 -23.27 -1.21 2.92
C THR A 345 -23.04 -2.55 2.24
N THR A 346 -21.82 -2.83 1.77
CA THR A 346 -21.51 -4.11 1.10
C THR A 346 -21.64 -5.29 2.05
N THR A 347 -21.21 -5.15 3.32
CA THR A 347 -21.38 -6.17 4.37
C THR A 347 -22.85 -6.47 4.60
N ARG A 348 -23.69 -5.44 4.76
CA ARG A 348 -25.13 -5.61 4.99
C ARG A 348 -25.81 -6.35 3.84
N GLU A 349 -25.52 -5.98 2.59
CA GLU A 349 -26.13 -6.64 1.43
C GLU A 349 -25.65 -8.09 1.29
N LEU A 350 -24.34 -8.32 1.31
CA LEU A 350 -23.76 -9.65 1.14
C LEU A 350 -24.16 -10.60 2.27
N SER A 351 -24.28 -10.12 3.51
CA SER A 351 -24.66 -10.95 4.67
C SER A 351 -26.03 -11.62 4.51
N ARG A 352 -26.89 -11.11 3.63
CA ARG A 352 -28.19 -11.73 3.29
C ARG A 352 -28.03 -13.01 2.46
N SER A 353 -26.90 -13.14 1.75
CA SER A 353 -26.62 -14.23 0.80
C SER A 353 -25.51 -15.16 1.30
N VAL A 354 -24.56 -14.67 2.09
CA VAL A 354 -23.40 -15.44 2.59
C VAL A 354 -23.20 -15.26 4.09
N ASP A 355 -22.53 -16.23 4.72
CA ASP A 355 -22.20 -16.14 6.16
C ASP A 355 -20.75 -15.70 6.41
N ARG A 356 -19.92 -15.64 5.36
CA ARG A 356 -18.53 -15.18 5.40
C ARG A 356 -18.25 -14.22 4.27
N ILE A 357 -17.52 -13.15 4.57
CA ILE A 357 -17.04 -12.17 3.59
C ILE A 357 -15.53 -12.02 3.78
N HIS A 358 -14.81 -11.99 2.67
CA HIS A 358 -13.41 -11.66 2.62
C HIS A 358 -13.21 -10.36 1.84
N TYR A 359 -12.65 -9.35 2.50
CA TYR A 359 -12.16 -8.15 1.83
C TYR A 359 -10.65 -8.30 1.60
N ASP A 360 -10.23 -8.39 0.34
CA ASP A 360 -8.82 -8.32 -0.02
C ASP A 360 -8.41 -6.84 0.02
N GLU A 361 -7.81 -6.44 1.15
CA GLU A 361 -7.38 -5.07 1.42
C GLU A 361 -5.86 -4.93 1.31
N ALA A 362 -5.23 -5.71 0.43
CA ALA A 362 -3.78 -5.72 0.28
C ALA A 362 -3.21 -4.31 0.02
N TRP A 363 -3.96 -3.45 -0.67
CA TRP A 363 -3.61 -2.06 -0.99
C TRP A 363 -4.13 -1.01 -0.01
N TYR A 364 -4.66 -1.41 1.15
CA TYR A 364 -5.48 -0.52 1.98
C TYR A 364 -5.30 -0.67 3.49
N ALA A 365 -4.15 -1.21 3.91
CA ALA A 365 -3.83 -1.50 5.30
C ALA A 365 -3.82 -0.28 6.25
N TYR A 366 -3.68 0.93 5.71
CA TYR A 366 -3.62 2.18 6.49
C TYR A 366 -5.00 2.78 6.81
N ALA A 367 -6.08 2.30 6.19
CA ALA A 367 -7.37 3.00 6.18
C ALA A 367 -7.91 3.32 7.58
N ARG A 368 -7.76 2.39 8.52
CA ARG A 368 -8.26 2.54 9.90
C ARG A 368 -7.69 3.74 10.65
N PHE A 369 -6.49 4.17 10.28
CA PHE A 369 -5.74 5.18 11.01
C PHE A 369 -6.06 6.61 10.55
N ASN A 370 -6.97 6.79 9.58
CA ASN A 370 -7.44 8.10 9.18
C ASN A 370 -8.97 8.19 9.16
N SER A 371 -9.52 9.27 9.70
CA SER A 371 -10.98 9.48 9.79
C SER A 371 -11.65 9.60 8.43
N LEU A 372 -10.92 10.01 7.39
CA LEU A 372 -11.41 10.11 6.01
C LEU A 372 -12.00 8.78 5.49
N TYR A 373 -11.48 7.65 5.96
CA TYR A 373 -11.85 6.33 5.47
C TYR A 373 -12.83 5.58 6.39
N GLU A 374 -13.38 6.22 7.43
CA GLU A 374 -14.29 5.54 8.35
C GLU A 374 -15.51 4.92 7.63
N GLY A 375 -15.85 3.68 7.99
CA GLY A 375 -16.89 2.90 7.31
C GLY A 375 -16.49 2.29 5.95
N ARG A 376 -15.24 2.48 5.49
CA ARG A 376 -14.77 2.03 4.17
C ARG A 376 -13.71 0.94 4.17
N TYR A 377 -13.45 0.33 5.32
CA TYR A 377 -12.52 -0.79 5.48
C TYR A 377 -13.15 -1.91 6.33
N GLY A 378 -12.72 -3.16 6.13
CA GLY A 378 -13.33 -4.36 6.72
C GLY A 378 -13.36 -4.38 8.26
N MET A 379 -12.35 -3.76 8.90
CA MET A 379 -12.26 -3.65 10.35
C MET A 379 -12.81 -2.32 10.90
N HIS A 380 -13.82 -1.73 10.25
CA HIS A 380 -14.42 -0.43 10.63
C HIS A 380 -14.88 -0.35 12.09
N ARG A 381 -14.97 0.86 12.65
CA ARG A 381 -15.41 1.08 14.05
C ARG A 381 -16.93 1.05 14.24
N GLY A 382 -17.69 1.12 13.15
CA GLY A 382 -19.15 1.05 13.19
C GLY A 382 -19.72 -0.23 13.83
N GLU A 383 -21.00 -0.15 14.20
CA GLU A 383 -21.74 -1.19 14.96
C GLU A 383 -21.65 -2.58 14.32
N ARG A 384 -21.76 -3.61 15.17
CA ARG A 384 -21.88 -5.02 14.77
C ARG A 384 -23.33 -5.44 14.91
N HIS A 385 -23.90 -6.02 13.87
CA HIS A 385 -25.23 -6.63 13.92
C HIS A 385 -25.12 -8.14 14.07
N ALA A 386 -26.10 -8.77 14.74
CA ALA A 386 -26.12 -10.22 14.93
C ALA A 386 -26.19 -10.99 13.59
N ASP A 387 -26.74 -10.36 12.57
CA ASP A 387 -26.86 -10.91 11.22
C ASP A 387 -25.66 -10.59 10.32
N ASP A 388 -24.60 -9.94 10.82
CA ASP A 388 -23.41 -9.67 10.00
C ASP A 388 -22.66 -10.97 9.71
N ALA A 389 -22.23 -11.14 8.46
CA ALA A 389 -21.31 -12.19 8.08
C ALA A 389 -20.00 -12.07 8.86
N THR A 390 -19.29 -13.19 9.00
CA THR A 390 -17.93 -13.18 9.53
C THR A 390 -16.99 -12.58 8.49
N VAL A 391 -16.29 -11.51 8.88
CA VAL A 391 -15.44 -10.75 7.97
C VAL A 391 -13.99 -11.13 8.18
N THR A 392 -13.30 -11.42 7.09
CA THR A 392 -11.84 -11.58 7.04
C THR A 392 -11.23 -10.51 6.14
N VAL A 393 -10.09 -9.97 6.53
CA VAL A 393 -9.37 -8.93 5.79
C VAL A 393 -7.93 -9.37 5.60
N THR A 394 -7.37 -9.17 4.42
CA THR A 394 -5.92 -9.35 4.18
C THR A 394 -5.25 -8.03 3.91
N HIS A 395 -4.13 -7.78 4.61
CA HIS A 395 -3.28 -6.63 4.38
C HIS A 395 -1.92 -7.11 3.89
N SER A 396 -1.44 -6.56 2.77
CA SER A 396 -0.02 -6.65 2.41
C SER A 396 0.69 -5.54 3.15
N THR A 397 1.19 -5.81 4.34
CA THR A 397 1.84 -4.81 5.19
C THR A 397 2.96 -4.09 4.44
N HIS A 398 3.72 -4.81 3.61
CA HIS A 398 4.83 -4.25 2.83
C HIS A 398 4.45 -3.35 1.64
N LYS A 399 3.16 -3.27 1.25
CA LYS A 399 2.76 -2.46 0.10
C LYS A 399 2.67 -0.98 0.47
N LEU A 400 1.83 -0.65 1.45
CA LEU A 400 1.52 0.74 1.80
C LEU A 400 1.68 1.05 3.29
N LEU A 401 2.13 0.08 4.09
CA LEU A 401 2.75 0.32 5.40
C LEU A 401 4.25 0.04 5.31
N ALA A 402 4.94 0.07 6.45
CA ALA A 402 6.39 -0.12 6.53
C ALA A 402 6.73 -1.54 7.02
N ALA A 403 6.89 -2.49 6.10
CA ALA A 403 7.34 -3.85 6.42
C ALA A 403 8.14 -4.47 5.26
N LEU A 404 8.90 -5.53 5.55
CA LEU A 404 9.66 -6.25 4.52
C LEU A 404 8.72 -6.97 3.55
N SER A 405 9.12 -7.08 2.28
CA SER A 405 8.40 -7.88 1.28
C SER A 405 8.01 -9.26 1.83
N GLN A 406 6.85 -9.76 1.39
CA GLN A 406 6.18 -10.96 1.92
C GLN A 406 5.48 -10.79 3.29
N ALA A 407 5.69 -9.68 4.01
CA ALA A 407 4.93 -9.40 5.22
C ALA A 407 3.43 -9.19 4.91
N SER A 408 2.56 -9.89 5.64
CA SER A 408 1.11 -9.77 5.54
C SER A 408 0.41 -10.03 6.88
N MET A 409 -0.76 -9.47 7.06
CA MET A 409 -1.66 -9.75 8.19
C MET A 409 -3.01 -10.26 7.68
N ILE A 410 -3.57 -11.25 8.36
CA ILE A 410 -4.98 -11.65 8.23
C ILE A 410 -5.71 -11.14 9.47
N HIS A 411 -6.73 -10.31 9.28
CA HIS A 411 -7.58 -9.81 10.35
C HIS A 411 -8.96 -10.46 10.28
N ILE A 412 -9.52 -10.80 11.45
CA ILE A 412 -10.80 -11.47 11.54
C ILE A 412 -11.73 -10.68 12.47
N ARG A 413 -12.93 -10.39 11.98
CA ARG A 413 -14.07 -9.85 12.73
C ARG A 413 -15.18 -10.88 12.72
N SER A 414 -15.46 -11.45 13.89
CA SER A 414 -16.42 -12.53 14.09
C SER A 414 -17.84 -12.04 13.87
N GLY A 415 -18.66 -12.86 13.20
CA GLY A 415 -20.08 -12.60 12.94
C GLY A 415 -20.88 -13.91 13.02
N LYS A 416 -21.77 -14.14 12.04
CA LYS A 416 -22.62 -15.35 11.90
C LYS A 416 -21.88 -16.67 12.10
N VAL A 417 -20.62 -16.76 11.70
CA VAL A 417 -19.77 -17.94 11.86
C VAL A 417 -18.71 -17.66 12.93
N PRO A 418 -18.82 -18.27 14.12
CA PRO A 418 -17.76 -18.18 15.12
C PRO A 418 -16.44 -18.74 14.59
N VAL A 419 -15.38 -17.95 14.68
CA VAL A 419 -14.03 -18.39 14.30
C VAL A 419 -13.38 -19.10 15.49
N ARG A 420 -12.90 -20.32 15.25
CA ARG A 420 -12.08 -21.08 16.19
C ARG A 420 -10.62 -20.99 15.73
N PRO A 421 -9.75 -20.20 16.40
CA PRO A 421 -8.37 -20.01 15.96
C PRO A 421 -7.62 -21.31 15.68
N ALA A 422 -7.81 -22.34 16.51
CA ALA A 422 -7.18 -23.65 16.30
C ALA A 422 -7.59 -24.34 14.98
N LEU A 423 -8.85 -24.21 14.53
CA LEU A 423 -9.27 -24.78 13.25
C LEU A 423 -8.79 -23.94 12.06
N PHE A 424 -8.76 -22.62 12.23
CA PHE A 424 -8.16 -21.72 11.24
C PHE A 424 -6.66 -22.01 11.07
N ASN A 425 -5.97 -22.37 12.16
CA ASN A 425 -4.55 -22.69 12.15
C ASN A 425 -4.20 -23.88 11.25
N GLU A 426 -5.09 -24.86 11.10
CA GLU A 426 -4.86 -25.98 10.17
C GLU A 426 -4.69 -25.49 8.72
N ALA A 427 -5.53 -24.53 8.28
CA ALA A 427 -5.37 -23.91 6.97
C ALA A 427 -4.14 -22.98 6.92
N PHE A 428 -3.82 -22.31 8.03
CA PHE A 428 -2.63 -21.45 8.14
C PHE A 428 -1.33 -22.24 7.94
N MET A 429 -1.18 -23.37 8.62
CA MET A 429 0.01 -24.23 8.56
C MET A 429 0.19 -24.90 7.19
N MET A 430 -0.88 -25.13 6.42
CA MET A 430 -0.78 -25.66 5.05
C MET A 430 -0.01 -24.73 4.09
N HIS A 431 -0.03 -23.43 4.36
CA HIS A 431 0.53 -22.40 3.47
C HIS A 431 1.71 -21.64 4.07
N THR A 432 2.11 -22.00 5.29
CA THR A 432 3.19 -21.33 6.03
C THR A 432 4.39 -22.26 6.13
N SER A 433 5.59 -21.74 5.85
CA SER A 433 6.83 -22.50 6.04
C SER A 433 6.98 -22.93 7.50
N THR A 434 7.50 -24.14 7.74
CA THR A 434 7.91 -24.59 9.08
C THR A 434 9.13 -23.84 9.61
N SER A 435 9.81 -23.08 8.75
CA SER A 435 10.98 -22.24 9.06
C SER A 435 10.72 -20.82 8.53
N PRO A 436 9.84 -20.03 9.16
CA PRO A 436 9.55 -18.67 8.72
C PRO A 436 10.72 -17.73 9.00
N GLN A 437 10.90 -16.70 8.17
CA GLN A 437 11.93 -15.69 8.41
C GLN A 437 11.48 -14.69 9.48
N TYR A 438 12.12 -14.73 10.65
CA TYR A 438 11.81 -13.91 11.82
C TYR A 438 11.95 -12.41 11.56
N SER A 439 12.85 -11.99 10.66
CA SER A 439 12.96 -10.58 10.26
C SER A 439 11.65 -10.05 9.63
N ILE A 440 10.92 -10.90 8.89
CA ILE A 440 9.63 -10.53 8.30
C ILE A 440 8.59 -10.39 9.41
N ILE A 441 8.54 -11.34 10.35
CA ILE A 441 7.64 -11.30 11.53
C ILE A 441 7.88 -10.03 12.35
N ALA A 442 9.15 -9.70 12.62
CA ALA A 442 9.55 -8.48 13.32
C ALA A 442 9.10 -7.23 12.57
N SER A 443 9.23 -7.18 11.24
CA SER A 443 8.77 -6.03 10.45
C SER A 443 7.24 -5.86 10.51
N ILE A 444 6.47 -6.94 10.60
CA ILE A 444 5.00 -6.88 10.79
C ILE A 444 4.67 -6.28 12.17
N ASP A 445 5.34 -6.76 13.23
CA ASP A 445 5.13 -6.28 14.60
C ASP A 445 5.51 -4.79 14.75
N VAL A 446 6.65 -4.38 14.18
CA VAL A 446 7.08 -2.98 14.11
C VAL A 446 6.09 -2.13 13.32
N SER A 447 5.60 -2.60 12.18
CA SER A 447 4.59 -1.86 11.40
C SER A 447 3.31 -1.64 12.20
N ALA A 448 2.86 -2.62 12.98
CA ALA A 448 1.69 -2.46 13.85
C ALA A 448 1.95 -1.43 14.95
N LYS A 449 3.14 -1.43 15.56
CA LYS A 449 3.53 -0.44 16.57
C LYS A 449 3.61 0.98 15.99
N MET A 450 4.17 1.14 14.80
CA MET A 450 4.22 2.45 14.11
C MET A 450 2.82 3.03 13.89
N MET A 451 1.85 2.20 13.51
CA MET A 451 0.48 2.65 13.32
C MET A 451 -0.25 2.92 14.64
N ASP A 452 0.06 2.19 15.71
CA ASP A 452 -0.47 2.45 17.05
C ASP A 452 0.05 3.79 17.61
N ASP A 453 1.33 4.07 17.43
CA ASP A 453 1.98 5.27 17.97
C ASP A 453 1.66 6.55 17.18
N ALA A 454 1.59 6.44 15.85
CA ALA A 454 1.60 7.60 14.96
C ALA A 454 0.76 7.42 13.68
N GLY A 455 -0.13 6.43 13.60
CA GLY A 455 -0.86 6.10 12.37
C GLY A 455 -1.66 7.28 11.79
N GLU A 456 -2.29 8.10 12.64
CA GLU A 456 -3.02 9.30 12.21
C GLU A 456 -2.09 10.31 11.54
N TYR A 457 -0.96 10.62 12.17
CA TYR A 457 0.05 11.52 11.61
C TYR A 457 0.61 10.99 10.29
N LEU A 458 0.99 9.71 10.23
CA LEU A 458 1.62 9.09 9.06
C LEU A 458 0.68 9.09 7.85
N THR A 459 -0.61 8.80 8.08
CA THR A 459 -1.61 8.82 7.01
C THR A 459 -1.95 10.23 6.57
N GLU A 460 -2.07 11.19 7.49
CA GLU A 460 -2.32 12.60 7.14
C GLU A 460 -1.18 13.23 6.34
N ASP A 461 0.08 12.92 6.67
CA ASP A 461 1.23 13.45 5.94
C ASP A 461 1.22 12.93 4.48
N SER A 462 0.95 11.63 4.31
CA SER A 462 0.80 10.99 3.00
C SER A 462 -0.35 11.57 2.16
N ILE A 463 -1.53 11.75 2.77
CA ILE A 463 -2.70 12.38 2.13
C ILE A 463 -2.38 13.84 1.79
N GLY A 464 -1.68 14.55 2.68
CA GLY A 464 -1.27 15.92 2.50
C GLY A 464 -0.37 16.11 1.27
N GLU A 465 0.64 15.27 1.10
CA GLU A 465 1.53 15.29 -0.07
C GLU A 465 0.80 14.94 -1.37
N ALA A 466 -0.11 13.95 -1.33
CA ALA A 466 -0.91 13.60 -2.49
C ALA A 466 -1.82 14.75 -2.94
N ILE A 467 -2.51 15.41 -1.99
CA ILE A 467 -3.32 16.60 -2.27
C ILE A 467 -2.47 17.75 -2.81
N ALA A 468 -1.30 18.00 -2.21
CA ALA A 468 -0.39 19.05 -2.68
C ALA A 468 0.03 18.83 -4.13
N PHE A 469 0.41 17.60 -4.50
CA PHE A 469 0.72 17.23 -5.86
C PHE A 469 -0.48 17.42 -6.80
N ARG A 470 -1.66 16.91 -6.44
CA ARG A 470 -2.89 17.04 -7.22
C ARG A 470 -3.24 18.49 -7.51
N GLN A 471 -3.16 19.37 -6.51
CA GLN A 471 -3.42 20.79 -6.69
C GLN A 471 -2.33 21.49 -7.51
N ALA A 472 -1.06 21.11 -7.34
CA ALA A 472 0.03 21.64 -8.15
C ALA A 472 -0.16 21.31 -9.63
N MET A 473 -0.58 20.09 -9.98
CA MET A 473 -0.89 19.69 -11.35
C MET A 473 -1.99 20.57 -11.97
N VAL A 474 -3.06 20.87 -11.21
CA VAL A 474 -4.14 21.77 -11.66
C VAL A 474 -3.65 23.20 -11.86
N ARG A 475 -2.91 23.76 -10.88
CA ARG A 475 -2.38 25.13 -10.96
C ARG A 475 -1.42 25.31 -12.14
N LEU A 476 -0.49 24.38 -12.33
CA LEU A 476 0.44 24.39 -13.47
C LEU A 476 -0.31 24.32 -14.81
N GLY A 477 -1.33 23.45 -14.92
CA GLY A 477 -2.15 23.38 -16.11
C GLY A 477 -2.88 24.71 -16.39
N ASN A 478 -3.37 25.39 -15.36
CA ASN A 478 -3.99 26.71 -15.50
C ASN A 478 -2.98 27.76 -15.95
N GLU A 479 -1.79 27.82 -15.34
CA GLU A 479 -0.73 28.76 -15.72
C GLU A 479 -0.25 28.56 -17.16
N ILE A 480 -0.12 27.31 -17.61
CA ILE A 480 0.22 26.96 -18.99
C ILE A 480 -0.84 27.52 -19.95
N ARG A 481 -2.13 27.26 -19.68
CA ARG A 481 -3.24 27.77 -20.50
C ARG A 481 -3.38 29.30 -20.47
N MET A 482 -2.94 29.97 -19.40
CA MET A 482 -2.89 31.43 -19.37
C MET A 482 -1.82 32.01 -20.28
N ARG A 483 -0.70 31.29 -20.49
CA ARG A 483 0.36 31.70 -21.43
C ARG A 483 -0.05 31.43 -22.87
N GLU A 484 -0.62 30.25 -23.13
CA GLU A 484 -1.11 29.84 -24.45
C GLU A 484 -2.37 28.99 -24.28
N ALA A 485 -3.52 29.51 -24.74
CA ALA A 485 -4.84 28.95 -24.43
C ALA A 485 -5.08 27.52 -24.95
N GLN A 486 -4.33 27.08 -25.95
CA GLN A 486 -4.44 25.74 -26.56
C GLN A 486 -3.26 24.83 -26.19
N ASP A 487 -2.38 25.26 -25.27
CA ASP A 487 -1.26 24.44 -24.87
C ASP A 487 -1.71 23.29 -23.95
N TRP A 488 -1.07 22.15 -24.11
CA TRP A 488 -1.45 20.91 -23.45
C TRP A 488 -0.70 20.73 -22.12
N TRP A 489 -1.37 20.06 -21.17
CA TRP A 489 -0.77 19.63 -19.91
C TRP A 489 -1.42 18.32 -19.46
N PHE A 490 -0.71 17.60 -18.58
CA PHE A 490 -1.24 16.39 -17.94
C PHE A 490 -2.46 16.72 -17.06
N GLY A 491 -3.46 15.85 -17.10
CA GLY A 491 -4.61 15.90 -16.21
C GLY A 491 -4.42 15.06 -14.95
N VAL A 492 -5.37 15.13 -14.04
CA VAL A 492 -5.46 14.23 -12.89
C VAL A 492 -6.90 13.73 -12.77
N TRP A 493 -7.07 12.44 -12.52
CA TRP A 493 -8.39 11.87 -12.30
C TRP A 493 -8.86 12.15 -10.87
N GLN A 494 -9.78 13.10 -10.74
CA GLN A 494 -10.31 13.63 -9.48
C GLN A 494 -11.50 14.58 -9.75
N PRO A 495 -12.19 15.09 -8.72
CA PRO A 495 -13.18 16.15 -8.89
C PRO A 495 -12.57 17.44 -9.45
N ASP A 496 -13.26 18.09 -10.39
CA ASP A 496 -12.84 19.40 -10.94
C ASP A 496 -13.15 20.56 -9.99
N VAL A 497 -14.30 20.48 -9.32
CA VAL A 497 -14.85 21.50 -8.41
C VAL A 497 -15.36 20.81 -7.14
N VAL A 498 -15.04 21.38 -5.99
CA VAL A 498 -15.48 20.91 -4.67
C VAL A 498 -16.13 22.09 -3.96
N ASP A 499 -17.35 21.93 -3.46
CA ASP A 499 -18.11 22.99 -2.76
C ASP A 499 -18.19 24.33 -3.55
N GLY A 500 -18.24 24.24 -4.89
CA GLY A 500 -18.27 25.42 -5.78
C GLY A 500 -16.92 26.09 -6.03
N VAL A 501 -15.83 25.55 -5.48
CA VAL A 501 -14.46 26.06 -5.63
C VAL A 501 -13.66 25.13 -6.55
N PRO A 502 -12.91 25.65 -7.55
CA PRO A 502 -12.00 24.84 -8.35
C PRO A 502 -11.01 24.05 -7.49
N PHE A 503 -10.71 22.80 -7.86
CA PHE A 503 -9.88 21.91 -7.05
C PHE A 503 -8.49 22.49 -6.72
N GLY A 504 -7.88 23.24 -7.65
CA GLY A 504 -6.56 23.86 -7.45
C GLY A 504 -6.53 24.97 -6.38
N ASP A 505 -7.69 25.52 -6.06
CA ASP A 505 -7.86 26.73 -5.22
C ASP A 505 -8.55 26.44 -3.88
N ILE A 506 -9.16 25.25 -3.71
CA ILE A 506 -9.82 24.89 -2.45
C ILE A 506 -8.79 24.69 -1.32
N ASP A 507 -9.20 25.04 -0.09
CA ASP A 507 -8.41 24.77 1.10
C ASP A 507 -8.07 23.27 1.21
N PRO A 508 -6.78 22.89 1.24
CA PRO A 508 -6.35 21.51 1.43
C PRO A 508 -6.97 20.82 2.65
N GLN A 509 -7.30 21.56 3.72
CA GLN A 509 -7.93 20.98 4.92
C GLN A 509 -9.32 20.42 4.62
N ARG A 510 -10.08 21.06 3.71
CA ARG A 510 -11.38 20.56 3.28
C ARG A 510 -11.26 19.22 2.53
N LEU A 511 -10.18 19.05 1.78
CA LEU A 511 -9.88 17.81 1.06
C LEU A 511 -9.38 16.69 1.99
N ARG A 512 -8.79 17.01 3.16
CA ARG A 512 -8.27 16.01 4.11
C ARG A 512 -9.35 15.33 4.96
N HIS A 513 -10.45 16.03 5.25
CA HIS A 513 -11.47 15.56 6.20
C HIS A 513 -12.90 15.57 5.64
N GLY A 514 -13.07 15.85 4.34
CA GLY A 514 -14.36 16.03 3.69
C GLY A 514 -14.82 14.85 2.83
N ASP A 515 -16.03 15.01 2.28
CA ASP A 515 -16.70 14.11 1.34
C ASP A 515 -16.41 14.46 -0.13
N ALA A 516 -15.39 15.30 -0.38
CA ALA A 516 -14.96 15.76 -1.70
C ALA A 516 -14.68 14.59 -2.66
N TRP A 517 -14.22 13.47 -2.12
CA TRP A 517 -13.78 12.30 -2.86
C TRP A 517 -14.88 11.28 -3.15
N VAL A 518 -16.09 11.49 -2.64
CA VAL A 518 -17.22 10.57 -2.87
C VAL A 518 -17.66 10.64 -4.32
N LEU A 519 -17.84 9.49 -4.95
CA LEU A 519 -18.33 9.37 -6.33
C LEU A 519 -19.84 9.61 -6.35
N ARG A 520 -20.25 10.88 -6.44
CA ARG A 520 -21.65 11.27 -6.42
C ARG A 520 -22.34 10.93 -7.76
N PRO A 521 -23.61 10.48 -7.75
CA PRO A 521 -24.34 10.08 -8.97
C PRO A 521 -24.33 11.09 -10.13
N GLY A 522 -24.34 12.39 -9.82
CA GLY A 522 -24.34 13.46 -10.82
C GLY A 522 -22.96 13.97 -11.23
N ALA A 523 -21.88 13.44 -10.66
CA ALA A 523 -20.52 13.89 -10.96
C ALA A 523 -19.97 13.15 -12.19
N THR A 524 -19.54 13.89 -13.20
CA THR A 524 -19.07 13.31 -14.47
C THR A 524 -17.61 12.88 -14.45
N TRP A 525 -16.79 13.48 -13.58
CA TRP A 525 -15.33 13.28 -13.55
C TRP A 525 -14.90 11.81 -13.39
N HIS A 526 -15.68 11.00 -12.66
CA HIS A 526 -15.35 9.59 -12.41
C HIS A 526 -15.80 8.64 -13.51
N GLY A 527 -16.80 9.00 -14.32
CA GLY A 527 -17.21 8.24 -15.51
C GLY A 527 -17.93 6.90 -15.26
N PHE A 528 -18.33 6.58 -14.03
CA PHE A 528 -19.04 5.32 -13.69
C PHE A 528 -20.57 5.40 -13.68
N GLY A 529 -21.14 6.58 -13.99
CA GLY A 529 -22.57 6.85 -13.87
C GLY A 529 -23.06 6.78 -12.42
N ASP A 530 -24.34 6.44 -12.24
CA ASP A 530 -24.94 6.33 -10.91
C ASP A 530 -24.51 5.05 -10.19
N LEU A 531 -23.80 5.23 -9.08
CA LEU A 531 -23.37 4.19 -8.14
C LEU A 531 -24.12 4.28 -6.79
N GLY A 532 -24.96 5.28 -6.59
CA GLY A 532 -25.52 5.68 -5.29
C GLY A 532 -24.73 6.81 -4.61
N ALA A 533 -25.40 7.55 -3.72
CA ALA A 533 -24.87 8.80 -3.15
C ALA A 533 -23.66 8.64 -2.22
N ASP A 534 -23.49 7.47 -1.59
CA ASP A 534 -22.40 7.20 -0.64
C ASP A 534 -21.87 5.75 -0.77
N TYR A 535 -21.75 5.27 -2.01
CA TYR A 535 -21.34 3.88 -2.25
C TYR A 535 -19.82 3.72 -2.35
N CYS A 536 -19.12 4.70 -2.94
CA CYS A 536 -17.70 4.62 -3.22
C CYS A 536 -17.03 5.99 -3.09
N MET A 537 -15.76 6.01 -2.66
CA MET A 537 -14.90 7.20 -2.74
C MET A 537 -13.61 6.90 -3.49
N LEU A 538 -12.92 7.94 -3.96
CA LEU A 538 -11.55 7.87 -4.45
C LEU A 538 -10.56 8.15 -3.31
N ASP A 539 -9.59 7.26 -3.13
CA ASP A 539 -8.50 7.43 -2.20
C ASP A 539 -7.55 8.55 -2.67
N PRO A 540 -7.34 9.62 -1.88
CA PRO A 540 -6.46 10.73 -2.28
C PRO A 540 -5.04 10.28 -2.65
N ILE A 541 -4.51 9.24 -2.00
CA ILE A 541 -3.10 8.83 -2.15
C ILE A 541 -2.84 7.99 -3.40
N LYS A 542 -3.89 7.56 -4.10
CA LYS A 542 -3.84 6.81 -5.36
C LYS A 542 -4.05 7.80 -6.51
N VAL A 543 -2.95 8.39 -6.98
CA VAL A 543 -3.03 9.50 -7.94
C VAL A 543 -2.89 9.00 -9.37
N THR A 544 -3.98 9.04 -10.12
CA THR A 544 -3.97 8.73 -11.55
C THR A 544 -3.77 10.01 -12.36
N VAL A 545 -2.58 10.16 -12.95
CA VAL A 545 -2.25 11.21 -13.91
C VAL A 545 -2.77 10.81 -15.29
N LEU A 546 -3.41 11.74 -15.98
CA LEU A 546 -4.00 11.53 -17.30
C LEU A 546 -3.13 12.16 -18.38
N THR A 547 -2.92 11.45 -19.48
CA THR A 547 -2.23 11.98 -20.66
C THR A 547 -3.22 12.37 -21.76
N PRO A 548 -2.91 13.35 -22.63
CA PRO A 548 -3.75 13.70 -23.78
C PRO A 548 -3.97 12.53 -24.74
N GLY A 549 -5.09 12.52 -25.47
CA GLY A 549 -5.43 11.48 -26.45
C GLY A 549 -6.83 10.87 -26.28
N MET A 550 -7.54 11.20 -25.20
CA MET A 550 -8.88 10.70 -24.93
C MET A 550 -9.70 11.68 -24.08
N THR A 551 -10.97 11.88 -24.44
CA THR A 551 -11.90 12.75 -23.70
C THR A 551 -12.34 12.14 -22.36
N LEU A 552 -13.11 12.89 -21.57
CA LEU A 552 -13.75 12.39 -20.34
C LEU A 552 -14.73 11.25 -20.62
N GLU A 553 -15.40 11.31 -21.76
CA GLU A 553 -16.38 10.34 -22.25
C GLU A 553 -15.74 9.13 -22.95
N GLY A 554 -14.42 9.05 -22.98
CA GLY A 554 -13.66 7.96 -23.58
C GLY A 554 -13.60 7.99 -25.11
N GLN A 555 -13.88 9.15 -25.73
CA GLN A 555 -13.68 9.30 -27.17
C GLN A 555 -12.20 9.55 -27.45
N MET A 556 -11.64 8.79 -28.38
CA MET A 556 -10.26 8.99 -28.82
C MET A 556 -10.13 10.29 -29.60
N GLU A 557 -9.08 11.05 -29.31
CA GLU A 557 -8.72 12.25 -30.06
C GLU A 557 -7.96 11.87 -31.34
N GLY A 558 -7.71 12.84 -32.24
CA GLY A 558 -6.96 12.59 -33.47
C GLY A 558 -5.44 12.52 -33.27
N SER A 559 -4.96 12.94 -32.10
CA SER A 559 -3.55 12.91 -31.67
C SER A 559 -3.51 12.65 -30.17
N GLY A 560 -2.44 12.03 -29.66
CA GLY A 560 -2.35 11.72 -28.23
C GLY A 560 -0.94 11.41 -27.78
N ILE A 561 -0.77 11.32 -26.46
CA ILE A 561 0.49 11.02 -25.79
C ILE A 561 0.29 9.73 -25.00
N PRO A 562 0.71 8.58 -25.52
CA PRO A 562 0.52 7.30 -24.84
C PRO A 562 1.28 7.23 -23.50
N GLY A 563 0.61 6.74 -22.46
CA GLY A 563 1.17 6.51 -21.12
C GLY A 563 2.48 5.71 -21.12
N PRO A 564 2.62 4.61 -21.89
CA PRO A 564 3.88 3.85 -21.98
C PRO A 564 5.09 4.71 -22.38
N LEU A 565 4.92 5.69 -23.27
CA LEU A 565 6.00 6.59 -23.67
C LEU A 565 6.43 7.52 -22.53
N VAL A 566 5.45 8.09 -21.81
CA VAL A 566 5.73 8.95 -20.65
C VAL A 566 6.40 8.15 -19.54
N SER A 567 5.92 6.92 -19.28
CA SER A 567 6.49 6.00 -18.29
C SER A 567 7.95 5.63 -18.62
N CYS A 568 8.24 5.28 -19.88
CA CYS A 568 9.60 5.02 -20.36
C CYS A 568 10.51 6.24 -20.16
N PHE A 569 10.04 7.44 -20.52
CA PHE A 569 10.80 8.68 -20.32
C PHE A 569 11.09 8.93 -18.84
N LEU A 570 10.09 8.84 -17.97
CA LEU A 570 10.27 9.02 -16.53
C LEU A 570 11.24 7.98 -15.94
N SER A 571 11.13 6.71 -16.36
CA SER A 571 12.01 5.62 -15.91
C SER A 571 13.47 5.91 -16.25
N SER A 572 13.75 6.44 -17.45
CA SER A 572 15.12 6.85 -17.85
C SER A 572 15.70 7.99 -17.00
N ARG A 573 14.88 8.68 -16.20
CA ARG A 573 15.27 9.70 -15.21
C ARG A 573 15.21 9.18 -13.76
N GLY A 574 15.08 7.86 -13.57
CA GLY A 574 14.99 7.23 -12.26
C GLY A 574 13.64 7.42 -11.55
N ILE A 575 12.57 7.73 -12.30
CA ILE A 575 11.21 7.89 -11.78
C ILE A 575 10.36 6.71 -12.25
N VAL A 576 10.10 5.77 -11.34
CA VAL A 576 9.27 4.60 -11.62
C VAL A 576 7.83 4.88 -11.20
N VAL A 577 6.89 4.60 -12.10
CA VAL A 577 5.44 4.66 -11.84
C VAL A 577 4.91 3.28 -11.49
N GLU A 578 3.80 3.23 -10.75
CA GLU A 578 3.27 1.96 -10.24
C GLU A 578 2.54 1.16 -11.33
N LYS A 579 1.64 1.82 -12.07
CA LYS A 579 0.85 1.21 -13.15
C LYS A 579 0.76 2.20 -14.30
N THR A 580 0.88 1.66 -15.51
CA THR A 580 0.75 2.42 -16.76
C THR A 580 -0.40 1.83 -17.57
N GLU A 581 -1.38 2.66 -17.89
CA GLU A 581 -2.44 2.38 -18.86
C GLU A 581 -2.18 3.16 -20.17
N PRO A 582 -2.94 2.90 -21.26
CA PRO A 582 -2.69 3.58 -22.53
C PRO A 582 -2.68 5.10 -22.45
N TYR A 583 -3.48 5.71 -21.57
CA TYR A 583 -3.52 7.18 -21.36
C TYR A 583 -3.54 7.60 -19.88
N SER A 584 -3.04 6.75 -18.98
CA SER A 584 -2.96 7.11 -17.57
C SER A 584 -1.77 6.46 -16.84
N LEU A 585 -1.30 7.13 -15.79
CA LEU A 585 -0.21 6.67 -14.93
C LEU A 585 -0.70 6.70 -13.47
N LEU A 586 -0.63 5.58 -12.76
CA LEU A 586 -0.92 5.55 -11.33
C LEU A 586 0.35 5.78 -10.52
N LEU A 587 0.21 6.63 -9.50
CA LEU A 587 1.26 6.97 -8.55
C LEU A 587 0.75 6.68 -7.14
N LEU A 588 1.62 6.08 -6.33
CA LEU A 588 1.34 5.77 -4.92
C LEU A 588 2.06 6.74 -4.01
N PHE A 589 1.30 7.50 -3.24
CA PHE A 589 1.82 8.30 -2.13
C PHE A 589 1.69 7.44 -0.86
N SER A 590 2.71 6.65 -0.53
CA SER A 590 2.71 5.79 0.66
C SER A 590 3.16 6.54 1.91
N VAL A 591 3.03 5.92 3.10
CA VAL A 591 3.55 6.47 4.36
C VAL A 591 5.07 6.71 4.36
N GLY A 592 5.80 6.19 3.37
CA GLY A 592 7.23 6.43 3.16
C GLY A 592 7.54 7.61 2.22
N VAL A 593 6.54 8.35 1.73
CA VAL A 593 6.78 9.53 0.89
C VAL A 593 7.44 10.63 1.71
N THR A 594 8.45 11.29 1.14
CA THR A 594 9.10 12.45 1.77
C THR A 594 8.50 13.74 1.23
N ARG A 595 8.36 14.74 2.09
CA ARG A 595 7.82 16.06 1.69
C ARG A 595 8.55 16.62 0.48
N GLY A 596 7.80 17.01 -0.54
CA GLY A 596 8.32 17.61 -1.77
C GLY A 596 8.93 16.63 -2.78
N LYS A 597 8.95 15.32 -2.53
CA LYS A 597 9.43 14.31 -3.51
C LYS A 597 8.69 14.41 -4.85
N TRP A 598 7.39 14.73 -4.81
CA TRP A 598 6.59 14.92 -6.01
C TRP A 598 7.06 16.09 -6.89
N GLY A 599 7.88 17.02 -6.36
CA GLY A 599 8.51 18.07 -7.14
C GLY A 599 9.42 17.53 -8.24
N SER A 600 10.15 16.44 -7.98
CA SER A 600 10.96 15.75 -9.00
C SER A 600 10.10 15.15 -10.11
N LEU A 601 8.91 14.64 -9.77
CA LEU A 601 7.96 14.13 -10.75
C LEU A 601 7.40 15.26 -11.63
N VAL A 602 6.98 16.37 -11.02
CA VAL A 602 6.51 17.55 -11.76
C VAL A 602 7.60 18.08 -12.71
N ALA A 603 8.85 18.14 -12.25
CA ALA A 603 9.98 18.53 -13.09
C ALA A 603 10.19 17.55 -14.26
N GLY A 604 10.10 16.24 -14.03
CA GLY A 604 10.18 15.22 -15.07
C GLY A 604 9.04 15.32 -16.10
N LEU A 605 7.81 15.60 -15.67
CA LEU A 605 6.67 15.83 -16.57
C LEU A 605 6.84 17.11 -17.41
N LEU A 606 7.36 18.19 -16.81
CA LEU A 606 7.70 19.42 -17.55
C LEU A 606 8.84 19.18 -18.55
N GLU A 607 9.86 18.40 -18.17
CA GLU A 607 10.96 18.02 -19.05
C GLU A 607 10.45 17.21 -20.25
N PHE A 608 9.58 16.22 -20.01
CA PHE A 608 8.90 15.46 -21.06
C PHE A 608 8.17 16.39 -22.02
N LYS A 609 7.32 17.28 -21.48
CA LYS A 609 6.57 18.25 -22.29
C LYS A 609 7.49 19.10 -23.16
N ARG A 610 8.55 19.67 -22.59
CA ARG A 610 9.52 20.49 -23.34
C ARG A 610 10.15 19.71 -24.50
N HIS A 611 10.54 18.46 -24.28
CA HIS A 611 11.13 17.63 -25.33
C HIS A 611 10.11 17.18 -26.38
N TYR A 612 8.88 16.91 -25.97
CA TYR A 612 7.77 16.57 -26.84
C TYR A 612 7.41 17.75 -27.76
N ASP A 613 7.28 18.95 -27.21
CA ASP A 613 6.95 20.17 -27.97
C ASP A 613 8.05 20.51 -28.97
N ALA A 614 9.32 20.33 -28.59
CA ALA A 614 10.47 20.50 -29.47
C ALA A 614 10.68 19.35 -30.48
N ASN A 615 9.90 18.26 -30.38
CA ASN A 615 10.12 17.00 -31.09
C ASN A 615 11.59 16.55 -31.04
N THR A 616 12.17 16.54 -29.84
CA THR A 616 13.59 16.25 -29.67
C THR A 616 13.90 14.83 -30.18
N PRO A 617 15.00 14.62 -30.94
CA PRO A 617 15.42 13.32 -31.42
C PRO A 617 15.50 12.26 -30.30
N LEU A 618 15.03 11.04 -30.59
CA LEU A 618 15.01 9.94 -29.61
C LEU A 618 16.40 9.55 -29.11
N ASP A 619 17.45 9.67 -29.93
CA ASP A 619 18.84 9.40 -29.53
C ASP A 619 19.36 10.35 -28.43
N GLN A 620 18.71 11.49 -28.22
CA GLN A 620 19.02 12.42 -27.13
C GLN A 620 18.17 12.18 -25.88
N VAL A 621 16.89 11.83 -26.04
CA VAL A 621 15.95 11.72 -24.91
C VAL A 621 15.79 10.31 -24.37
N LEU A 622 15.90 9.30 -25.25
CA LEU A 622 15.78 7.87 -24.98
C LEU A 622 16.92 7.11 -25.71
N PRO A 623 18.19 7.38 -25.36
CA PRO A 623 19.35 6.85 -26.09
C PRO A 623 19.39 5.32 -26.13
N ASP A 624 19.07 4.66 -25.02
CA ASP A 624 19.08 3.19 -24.93
C ASP A 624 18.08 2.59 -25.93
N LEU A 625 16.81 3.05 -25.91
CA LEU A 625 15.75 2.64 -26.85
C LEU A 625 16.17 2.83 -28.31
N ALA A 626 16.73 4.00 -28.65
CA ALA A 626 17.18 4.31 -30.00
C ALA A 626 18.36 3.42 -30.44
N SER A 627 19.25 3.09 -29.51
CA SER A 627 20.44 2.26 -29.76
C SER A 627 20.13 0.77 -29.87
N ASP A 628 19.16 0.28 -29.11
CA ASP A 628 18.73 -1.12 -29.10
C ASP A 628 17.88 -1.45 -30.34
N HIS A 629 17.12 -0.47 -30.85
CA HIS A 629 16.21 -0.63 -31.98
C HIS A 629 16.39 0.44 -33.09
N PRO A 630 17.59 0.58 -33.67
CA PRO A 630 17.91 1.66 -34.60
C PRO A 630 17.10 1.60 -35.89
N ALA A 631 16.77 0.40 -36.37
CA ALA A 631 15.95 0.23 -37.56
C ALA A 631 14.54 0.81 -37.41
N ARG A 632 14.01 0.86 -36.18
CA ARG A 632 12.66 1.37 -35.89
C ARG A 632 12.64 2.85 -35.55
N TYR A 633 13.64 3.32 -34.80
CA TYR A 633 13.61 4.64 -34.16
C TYR A 633 14.60 5.66 -34.74
N ALA A 634 15.46 5.29 -35.68
CA ALA A 634 16.41 6.22 -36.30
C ALA A 634 15.70 7.40 -36.96
N GLY A 635 16.12 8.61 -36.60
CA GLY A 635 15.58 9.86 -37.14
C GLY A 635 14.21 10.27 -36.62
N MET A 636 13.59 9.51 -35.71
CA MET A 636 12.33 9.90 -35.07
C MET A 636 12.59 10.87 -33.92
N GLY A 637 11.70 11.85 -33.76
CA GLY A 637 11.60 12.63 -32.53
C GLY A 637 10.59 12.05 -31.54
N LEU A 638 10.59 12.58 -30.32
CA LEU A 638 9.70 12.13 -29.25
C LEU A 638 8.21 12.26 -29.59
N ARG A 639 7.81 13.34 -30.27
CA ARG A 639 6.42 13.56 -30.69
C ARG A 639 6.05 12.64 -31.85
N ASP A 640 6.97 12.38 -32.78
CA ASP A 640 6.73 11.45 -33.88
C ASP A 640 6.44 10.04 -33.36
N LEU A 641 7.15 9.61 -32.30
CA LEU A 641 6.90 8.32 -31.66
C LEU A 641 5.54 8.28 -30.97
N ALA A 642 5.18 9.32 -30.22
CA ALA A 642 3.87 9.40 -29.58
C ALA A 642 2.72 9.33 -30.58
N GLU A 643 2.82 10.07 -31.68
CA GLU A 643 1.83 10.07 -32.74
C GLU A 643 1.75 8.70 -33.43
N ALA A 644 2.89 8.07 -33.72
CA ALA A 644 2.90 6.73 -34.29
C ALA A 644 2.21 5.70 -33.37
N MET A 645 2.51 5.73 -32.06
CA MET A 645 1.87 4.86 -31.08
C MET A 645 0.36 5.14 -30.96
N HIS A 646 -0.05 6.41 -30.96
CA HIS A 646 -1.45 6.80 -30.90
C HIS A 646 -2.25 6.32 -32.12
N GLN A 647 -1.72 6.54 -33.33
CA GLN A 647 -2.34 6.10 -34.57
C GLN A 647 -2.45 4.58 -34.67
N ASP A 648 -1.46 3.85 -34.13
CA ASP A 648 -1.53 2.39 -34.06
C ASP A 648 -2.64 1.90 -33.11
N MET A 649 -2.77 2.52 -31.93
CA MET A 649 -3.86 2.20 -31.00
C MET A 649 -5.25 2.50 -31.60
N LEU A 650 -5.36 3.57 -32.40
CA LEU A 650 -6.57 3.88 -33.17
C LEU A 650 -6.86 2.82 -34.24
N ALA A 651 -5.85 2.45 -35.03
CA ALA A 651 -5.99 1.50 -36.13
C ALA A 651 -6.37 0.09 -35.66
N THR A 652 -5.82 -0.33 -34.52
CA THR A 652 -6.09 -1.65 -33.90
C THR A 652 -7.34 -1.66 -33.03
N GLY A 653 -7.93 -0.50 -32.73
CA GLY A 653 -9.07 -0.39 -31.82
C GLY A 653 -8.75 -0.81 -30.38
N MET A 654 -7.49 -0.68 -29.95
CA MET A 654 -6.97 -1.25 -28.69
C MET A 654 -7.86 -0.92 -27.48
N LEU A 655 -8.23 0.34 -27.28
CA LEU A 655 -9.04 0.76 -26.13
C LEU A 655 -10.48 0.25 -26.19
N HIS A 656 -11.09 0.27 -27.38
CA HIS A 656 -12.43 -0.28 -27.59
C HIS A 656 -12.46 -1.77 -27.26
N ASN A 657 -11.48 -2.52 -27.78
CA ASN A 657 -11.35 -3.94 -27.52
C ASN A 657 -11.06 -4.23 -26.05
N MET A 658 -10.20 -3.44 -25.39
CA MET A 658 -9.94 -3.56 -23.95
C MET A 658 -11.23 -3.40 -23.14
N ASP A 659 -12.00 -2.35 -23.39
CA ASP A 659 -13.23 -2.09 -22.63
C ASP A 659 -14.29 -3.19 -22.84
N ALA A 660 -14.49 -3.60 -24.08
CA ALA A 660 -15.39 -4.70 -24.41
C ALA A 660 -14.93 -6.05 -23.80
N ALA A 661 -13.63 -6.35 -23.88
CA ALA A 661 -13.03 -7.58 -23.37
C ALA A 661 -13.23 -7.75 -21.86
N PHE A 662 -13.11 -6.67 -21.08
CA PHE A 662 -13.31 -6.70 -19.62
C PHE A 662 -14.76 -6.51 -19.17
N THR A 663 -15.67 -6.17 -20.09
CA THR A 663 -17.12 -6.11 -19.82
C THR A 663 -17.80 -7.46 -20.05
N LEU A 664 -17.27 -8.25 -20.98
CA LEU A 664 -17.77 -9.59 -21.30
C LEU A 664 -17.21 -10.63 -20.32
N LEU A 665 -18.06 -11.57 -19.90
CA LEU A 665 -17.60 -12.76 -19.18
C LEU A 665 -17.36 -13.90 -20.18
N PRO A 666 -16.18 -14.54 -20.17
CA PRO A 666 -15.93 -15.78 -20.89
C PRO A 666 -16.91 -16.90 -20.51
N ASP A 667 -17.09 -17.89 -21.39
CA ASP A 667 -17.96 -19.03 -21.13
C ASP A 667 -17.26 -20.06 -20.24
N PRO A 668 -17.78 -20.36 -19.04
CA PRO A 668 -17.20 -21.41 -18.19
C PRO A 668 -17.55 -22.80 -18.73
N VAL A 669 -16.52 -23.60 -19.04
CA VAL A 669 -16.65 -24.96 -19.59
C VAL A 669 -16.32 -26.02 -18.54
N SER A 670 -15.22 -25.84 -17.83
CA SER A 670 -14.75 -26.73 -16.76
C SER A 670 -14.30 -25.93 -15.56
N SER A 671 -14.29 -26.56 -14.38
CA SER A 671 -13.77 -25.89 -13.18
C SER A 671 -12.26 -25.60 -13.33
N PRO A 672 -11.73 -24.57 -12.64
CA PRO A 672 -10.29 -24.31 -12.64
C PRO A 672 -9.47 -25.53 -12.18
N ARG A 673 -9.97 -26.30 -11.20
CA ARG A 673 -9.32 -27.51 -10.69
C ARG A 673 -9.26 -28.64 -11.71
N GLU A 674 -10.38 -28.92 -12.37
CA GLU A 674 -10.42 -29.94 -13.42
C GLU A 674 -9.50 -29.57 -14.58
N THR A 675 -9.53 -28.30 -14.99
CA THR A 675 -8.66 -27.79 -16.05
C THR A 675 -7.19 -27.90 -15.67
N TYR A 676 -6.84 -27.57 -14.43
CA TYR A 676 -5.49 -27.72 -13.90
C TYR A 676 -5.04 -29.19 -13.88
N ALA A 677 -5.94 -30.13 -13.55
CA ALA A 677 -5.62 -31.56 -13.62
C ALA A 677 -5.29 -32.01 -15.06
N ARG A 678 -5.98 -31.47 -16.07
CA ARG A 678 -5.68 -31.73 -17.49
C ARG A 678 -4.32 -31.13 -17.89
N LEU A 679 -4.00 -29.93 -17.42
CA LEU A 679 -2.68 -29.30 -17.58
C LEU A 679 -1.58 -30.21 -17.02
N VAL A 680 -1.70 -30.68 -15.78
CA VAL A 680 -0.72 -31.56 -15.13
C VAL A 680 -0.54 -32.89 -15.87
N ARG A 681 -1.60 -33.41 -16.51
CA ARG A 681 -1.54 -34.64 -17.31
C ARG A 681 -0.96 -34.44 -18.72
N GLY A 682 -0.62 -33.20 -19.11
CA GLY A 682 -0.14 -32.90 -20.47
C GLY A 682 -1.24 -32.95 -21.53
N GLU A 683 -2.51 -32.87 -21.13
CA GLU A 683 -3.69 -32.84 -22.01
C GLU A 683 -3.95 -31.43 -22.57
N VAL A 684 -2.88 -30.67 -22.78
CA VAL A 684 -2.88 -29.31 -23.29
C VAL A 684 -2.01 -29.22 -24.54
N GLU A 685 -2.27 -28.21 -25.33
CA GLU A 685 -1.46 -27.84 -26.48
C GLU A 685 -1.30 -26.32 -26.51
N GLN A 686 -0.27 -25.87 -27.21
CA GLN A 686 0.00 -24.45 -27.39
C GLN A 686 -0.50 -24.03 -28.78
N ILE A 687 -1.26 -22.94 -28.83
CA ILE A 687 -1.80 -22.38 -30.08
C ILE A 687 -1.56 -20.86 -30.11
N PRO A 688 -1.50 -20.24 -31.30
CA PRO A 688 -1.46 -18.79 -31.39
C PRO A 688 -2.83 -18.19 -31.01
N VAL A 689 -2.82 -16.97 -30.45
CA VAL A 689 -4.05 -16.28 -30.00
C VAL A 689 -5.09 -16.15 -31.12
N ARG A 690 -4.68 -15.95 -32.37
CA ARG A 690 -5.59 -15.88 -33.53
C ARG A 690 -6.47 -17.13 -33.71
N ASP A 691 -6.04 -18.28 -33.21
CA ASP A 691 -6.74 -19.57 -33.32
C ASP A 691 -7.50 -19.94 -32.02
N MET A 692 -7.59 -19.01 -31.07
CA MET A 692 -8.16 -19.21 -29.73
C MET A 692 -9.68 -19.40 -29.69
N GLN A 693 -10.40 -18.94 -30.72
CA GLN A 693 -11.87 -18.94 -30.68
C GLN A 693 -12.41 -20.35 -30.38
N ASP A 694 -13.35 -20.42 -29.43
CA ASP A 694 -13.97 -21.67 -28.95
C ASP A 694 -13.02 -22.67 -28.27
N ARG A 695 -11.75 -22.31 -28.06
CA ARG A 695 -10.76 -23.11 -27.32
C ARG A 695 -10.82 -22.79 -25.82
N THR A 696 -10.73 -23.84 -25.00
CA THR A 696 -10.71 -23.70 -23.53
C THR A 696 -9.30 -23.39 -23.06
N VAL A 697 -9.09 -22.25 -22.40
CA VAL A 697 -7.75 -21.90 -21.89
C VAL A 697 -7.37 -22.80 -20.72
N ALA A 698 -6.13 -23.28 -20.72
CA ALA A 698 -5.60 -24.16 -19.69
C ALA A 698 -4.92 -23.40 -18.55
N VAL A 699 -4.53 -22.16 -18.80
CA VAL A 699 -3.88 -21.24 -17.86
C VAL A 699 -4.68 -19.94 -17.79
N GLN A 700 -4.46 -19.16 -16.72
CA GLN A 700 -5.04 -17.83 -16.62
C GLN A 700 -4.39 -16.90 -17.63
N LEU A 701 -5.16 -16.00 -18.23
CA LEU A 701 -4.66 -14.92 -19.08
C LEU A 701 -4.86 -13.60 -18.36
N VAL A 702 -3.77 -12.93 -18.01
CA VAL A 702 -3.77 -11.67 -17.26
C VAL A 702 -2.93 -10.66 -18.04
N PRO A 703 -3.56 -9.87 -18.93
CA PRO A 703 -2.84 -8.83 -19.64
C PRO A 703 -2.57 -7.62 -18.75
N TYR A 704 -1.41 -6.98 -18.93
CA TYR A 704 -1.08 -5.70 -18.31
C TYR A 704 -0.96 -4.62 -19.38
N PRO A 705 -1.72 -3.51 -19.27
CA PRO A 705 -2.77 -3.22 -18.27
C PRO A 705 -4.07 -4.02 -18.48
N PRO A 706 -5.01 -4.07 -17.50
CA PRO A 706 -4.93 -3.51 -16.16
C PRO A 706 -4.36 -4.49 -15.11
N GLY A 707 -3.90 -5.67 -15.51
CA GLY A 707 -3.30 -6.63 -14.58
C GLY A 707 -4.30 -7.47 -13.79
N ILE A 708 -5.50 -7.65 -14.34
CA ILE A 708 -6.57 -8.46 -13.78
C ILE A 708 -6.92 -9.60 -14.74
N PRO A 709 -7.48 -10.73 -14.26
CA PRO A 709 -7.75 -11.88 -15.09
C PRO A 709 -8.77 -11.54 -16.20
N LEU A 710 -8.31 -11.61 -17.45
CA LEU A 710 -9.18 -11.55 -18.62
C LEU A 710 -9.91 -12.88 -18.77
N MET A 711 -9.16 -13.99 -18.74
CA MET A 711 -9.69 -15.35 -18.80
C MET A 711 -9.09 -16.25 -17.73
N MET A 712 -9.91 -17.17 -17.24
CA MET A 712 -9.56 -18.15 -16.20
C MET A 712 -9.41 -19.55 -16.80
N PRO A 713 -8.58 -20.43 -16.22
CA PRO A 713 -8.50 -21.82 -16.63
C PRO A 713 -9.89 -22.47 -16.65
N GLY A 714 -10.26 -23.07 -17.79
CA GLY A 714 -11.56 -23.71 -17.97
C GLY A 714 -12.60 -22.82 -18.65
N GLU A 715 -12.26 -21.58 -18.97
CA GLU A 715 -13.10 -20.69 -19.76
C GLU A 715 -12.76 -20.75 -21.26
N LYS A 716 -13.72 -20.39 -22.12
CA LYS A 716 -13.50 -20.18 -23.55
C LYS A 716 -14.13 -18.88 -24.03
N ALA A 717 -13.64 -18.34 -25.14
CA ALA A 717 -14.23 -17.19 -25.83
C ALA A 717 -14.94 -17.67 -27.11
N GLY A 718 -16.28 -17.65 -27.10
CA GLY A 718 -17.09 -17.91 -28.30
C GLY A 718 -17.08 -16.74 -29.29
N ALA A 719 -17.76 -16.92 -30.43
CA ALA A 719 -17.86 -15.91 -31.48
C ALA A 719 -18.47 -14.57 -31.00
N ASP A 720 -19.38 -14.60 -30.02
CA ASP A 720 -20.00 -13.42 -29.41
C ASP A 720 -19.05 -12.66 -28.47
N LYS A 721 -17.88 -13.24 -28.14
CA LYS A 721 -16.87 -12.70 -27.22
C LYS A 721 -15.55 -12.36 -27.93
N ARG A 722 -15.64 -12.10 -29.24
CA ARG A 722 -14.51 -11.84 -30.12
C ARG A 722 -13.59 -10.70 -29.65
N ALA A 723 -14.13 -9.70 -28.96
CA ALA A 723 -13.37 -8.59 -28.39
C ALA A 723 -12.23 -9.04 -27.44
N ILE A 724 -12.39 -10.17 -26.74
CA ILE A 724 -11.34 -10.74 -25.88
C ILE A 724 -10.11 -11.13 -26.71
N ILE A 725 -10.35 -11.76 -27.86
CA ILE A 725 -9.29 -12.19 -28.79
C ILE A 725 -8.69 -10.97 -29.49
N ASP A 726 -9.54 -10.06 -29.98
CA ASP A 726 -9.08 -8.86 -30.68
C ASP A 726 -8.27 -7.93 -29.78
N TYR A 727 -8.54 -7.91 -28.46
CA TYR A 727 -7.72 -7.17 -27.52
C TYR A 727 -6.30 -7.76 -27.40
N LEU A 728 -6.18 -9.08 -27.23
CA LEU A 728 -4.88 -9.75 -27.19
C LEU A 728 -4.11 -9.60 -28.52
N LEU A 729 -4.80 -9.64 -29.66
CA LEU A 729 -4.20 -9.39 -30.97
C LEU A 729 -3.76 -7.93 -31.16
N ALA A 730 -4.50 -6.96 -30.62
CA ALA A 730 -4.09 -5.56 -30.64
C ALA A 730 -2.81 -5.34 -29.81
N MET A 731 -2.66 -6.04 -28.69
CA MET A 731 -1.43 -6.03 -27.89
C MET A 731 -0.26 -6.69 -28.63
N GLU A 732 -0.48 -7.86 -29.25
CA GLU A 732 0.52 -8.53 -30.09
C GLU A 732 1.03 -7.62 -31.22
N ALA A 733 0.11 -6.93 -31.92
CA ALA A 733 0.45 -6.00 -32.98
C ALA A 733 1.27 -4.81 -32.46
N PHE A 734 0.85 -4.22 -31.34
CA PHE A 734 1.56 -3.10 -30.72
C PHE A 734 2.99 -3.47 -30.32
N ASP A 735 3.18 -4.63 -29.67
CA ASP A 735 4.51 -5.13 -29.30
C ASP A 735 5.39 -5.34 -30.53
N GLY A 736 4.81 -5.79 -31.64
CA GLY A 736 5.52 -5.94 -32.91
C GLY A 736 5.92 -4.61 -33.54
N HIS A 737 5.10 -3.57 -33.40
CA HIS A 737 5.34 -2.25 -33.98
C HIS A 737 6.25 -1.35 -33.13
N PHE A 738 6.33 -1.59 -31.81
CA PHE A 738 7.05 -0.76 -30.85
C PHE A 738 7.96 -1.58 -29.91
N PRO A 739 9.07 -2.15 -30.42
CA PRO A 739 10.03 -2.87 -29.59
C PRO A 739 10.63 -1.98 -28.49
N GLY A 740 10.72 -2.49 -27.26
CA GLY A 740 11.02 -1.72 -26.06
C GLY A 740 9.79 -1.17 -25.32
N PHE A 741 8.58 -1.41 -25.85
CA PHE A 741 7.29 -1.10 -25.21
C PHE A 741 6.39 -2.34 -25.12
N GLU A 742 6.98 -3.54 -25.06
CA GLU A 742 6.23 -4.78 -24.99
C GLU A 742 5.37 -4.87 -23.74
N HIS A 743 4.17 -5.41 -23.89
CA HIS A 743 3.27 -5.67 -22.77
C HIS A 743 3.70 -6.90 -21.97
N ASP A 744 3.56 -6.85 -20.65
CA ASP A 744 3.72 -8.01 -19.78
C ASP A 744 2.40 -8.77 -19.67
N ASN A 745 2.32 -9.97 -20.24
CA ASN A 745 1.11 -10.77 -20.29
C ASN A 745 1.30 -12.12 -19.62
N HIS A 746 0.70 -12.30 -18.46
CA HIS A 746 0.78 -13.60 -17.78
C HIS A 746 -0.11 -14.62 -18.50
N GLY A 747 0.46 -15.79 -18.78
CA GLY A 747 -0.22 -16.89 -19.46
C GLY A 747 -0.09 -16.85 -20.97
N VAL A 748 0.65 -15.86 -21.50
CA VAL A 748 1.01 -15.72 -22.90
C VAL A 748 2.52 -15.94 -23.04
N GLU A 749 2.92 -16.83 -23.94
CA GLU A 749 4.30 -16.99 -24.37
C GLU A 749 4.51 -16.26 -25.71
N ILE A 750 5.62 -15.56 -25.87
CA ILE A 750 5.91 -14.81 -27.10
C ILE A 750 6.88 -15.61 -27.96
N HIS A 751 6.38 -16.11 -29.10
CA HIS A 751 7.22 -16.70 -30.14
C HIS A 751 7.55 -15.65 -31.20
N ARG A 752 8.52 -15.92 -32.08
CA ARG A 752 8.80 -15.08 -33.24
C ARG A 752 8.47 -15.84 -34.52
N ASP A 753 7.77 -15.18 -35.44
CA ASP A 753 7.52 -15.73 -36.78
C ASP A 753 8.80 -15.72 -37.64
N ALA A 754 8.69 -16.18 -38.89
CA ALA A 754 9.82 -16.24 -39.81
C ALA A 754 10.38 -14.86 -40.19
N GLN A 755 9.61 -13.79 -39.96
CA GLN A 755 9.97 -12.39 -40.18
C GLN A 755 10.50 -11.72 -38.91
N GLY A 756 10.46 -12.42 -37.77
CA GLY A 756 10.91 -11.94 -36.47
C GLY A 756 9.83 -11.21 -35.65
N HIS A 757 8.58 -11.13 -36.12
CA HIS A 757 7.49 -10.49 -35.40
C HIS A 757 7.00 -11.35 -34.23
N PRO A 758 6.60 -10.74 -33.10
CA PRO A 758 6.04 -11.47 -31.98
C PRO A 758 4.72 -12.14 -32.37
N VAL A 759 4.52 -13.37 -31.89
CA VAL A 759 3.28 -14.13 -31.97
C VAL A 759 2.96 -14.60 -30.56
N TYR A 760 1.80 -14.19 -30.04
CA TYR A 760 1.30 -14.58 -28.76
C TYR A 760 0.76 -16.01 -28.83
N MET A 761 1.32 -16.86 -27.97
CA MET A 761 1.01 -18.27 -27.85
C MET A 761 0.38 -18.52 -26.48
N ILE A 762 -0.70 -19.31 -26.45
CA ILE A 762 -1.42 -19.64 -25.23
C ILE A 762 -1.57 -21.15 -25.08
N TYR A 763 -1.63 -21.63 -23.84
CA TYR A 763 -1.99 -23.01 -23.55
C TYR A 763 -3.51 -23.17 -23.52
N VAL A 764 -4.00 -24.08 -24.34
CA VAL A 764 -5.38 -24.51 -24.35
C VAL A 764 -5.47 -26.00 -24.09
N VAL A 765 -6.65 -26.40 -23.67
CA VAL A 765 -6.98 -27.81 -23.49
C VAL A 765 -7.12 -28.48 -24.87
N LYS A 766 -6.53 -29.67 -25.03
CA LYS A 766 -6.69 -30.48 -26.26
C LYS A 766 -8.17 -30.84 -26.45
N GLN A 767 -8.67 -30.59 -27.66
CA GLN A 767 -10.05 -30.87 -28.08
C GLN A 767 -10.09 -31.99 -29.12
#